data_AF-A0A150RSW7-F1
#
_entry.id   AF-A0A150RSW7-F1
#
_cell.length_a   1.000
_cell.length_b   1.000
_cell.length_c   1.000
_cell.angle_alpha   90.00
_cell.angle_beta   90.00
_cell.angle_gamma   90.00
#
_symmetry.space_group_name_H-M   'P 1'
#
loop_
_entity.id
_entity.type
_entity.pdbx_description
1 polymer ?
#
loop_
_entity_poly.entity_id
_entity_poly.type
_entity_poly.pdbx_seq_one_letter_code
_entity_poly.pdbx_strand_id
1 'polypeptide(L)'
;MSYARIAIRKGRMRSSLLCLLLPLSLATFPACGDDEAAGEPGPQGEPGPAGQAGPPGEKGEPGAPGEKGEPGEPGDPATGGVEPGKYVSTEGGAGSFPLAVNGNVPPLVVSSTDHDGVVRVVNDLAADIARVTDVTPEVVEDEIPEGATEVILVGTLGKSPLIDQLEASGKLDVSGVTGKWETFVTQIVEAPVEGVSRALVIAGSDQRGAIYGAYDLSAQIGVSPLYWWDDVPAQKKHALYVLPGLHTQGEPAVKFRGFFINDENPATGNWAAKMFGPGKAPGFPGGLNHLYWEKVFEAALRMKANYIWPAVWGRAFAEDDPENHKTASRYGIVMGTSHEAPMLQGIEEWNRHVVPEVKDAAGNVVTPKTDPYGGTGDWRFSVNSEALKAHWTKGIERMVDQNIEGVVTLGMRGPGDVSLPPEDGIPLMEEIIASQREILADVTGQDVTQIPQVWTLYKEIQGYWDAGIRVPDDVTVVWADDNWGNMKRLPKPGEQREGGYGIYYHFDYVGGGRNYKWVDTALLPNVWEQLHLAYSYGVNRLWVVNVGDFKNEELPLQFFLDYAWNPERWPIERLGEWERRWTEQQFGSEHADVIADILHGYSLLQSDRKPELTNRKITVDYDLLVSQPTTSVPDPDTAAVTYDDSASPFSLTSYRELEQVVEEWEALAEQAEFAGKLLPHEAQDAYFQLVLYEVKATANLYALRLAGFKNRLYAAQGRAATNDLASIAEARLQDDLALAYYYNHELSEGKWEGFQTQPHIGYGAPGNPSWQQPEYQYNNIQEFIWPELVSLDVPAAAELGVAIDGSSNYWTAAGAGDESDEQPVLPAFSPYQTQPEQYIEVFNRGSEPLEYTIEAELPVECPSGWAANTPCPSWLTIYPSHGTLDKEVRATVRVDWTLAPTTYPDPENPSQWLPLEFPLEIPITVQASDGSSVVVTARVDDPRKIAWKPNQFIEANGYVSMEAEHYSRAVNTDDVSWKRLPDIGRTGAGMTPFPVTAEAQEPGGDSPRLEYDMHLTSSGEVTVWVYVSPRNNFQNWAEGMQYGVSIDNGEIETVNMSYAVELNGNGNKIWERHTSDNVNIMRTKHTISQPGDHTLKFWMVHPGVILQKIVVDAGGVEESYLGPPESYWMGKGLE
;
A
#
# COMPACT_ATOMS: atom_id res chain seq x y z
N MET A 1 -0.30 -17.74 -3.89
CA MET A 1 -0.53 -17.02 -2.61
C MET A 1 0.79 -16.73 -1.93
N SER A 2 1.08 -15.47 -1.61
CA SER A 2 2.31 -15.07 -0.92
C SER A 2 2.45 -15.74 0.45
N TYR A 3 3.70 -15.89 0.91
CA TYR A 3 3.99 -16.35 2.27
C TYR A 3 3.28 -15.51 3.34
N ALA A 4 3.12 -14.21 3.10
CA ALA A 4 2.41 -13.30 4.00
C ALA A 4 0.91 -13.64 4.13
N ARG A 5 0.18 -13.84 3.02
CA ARG A 5 -1.24 -14.24 3.09
C ARG A 5 -1.43 -15.62 3.73
N ILE A 6 -0.52 -16.56 3.42
CA ILE A 6 -0.53 -17.88 4.06
C ILE A 6 -0.27 -17.76 5.56
N ALA A 7 0.64 -16.87 5.98
CA ALA A 7 0.93 -16.59 7.39
C ALA A 7 -0.30 -16.01 8.11
N ILE A 8 -0.96 -15.03 7.50
CA ILE A 8 -2.22 -14.42 7.99
C ILE A 8 -3.27 -15.52 8.21
N ARG A 9 -3.58 -16.30 7.18
CA ARG A 9 -4.63 -17.35 7.25
C ARG A 9 -4.34 -18.47 8.23
N LYS A 10 -3.08 -18.91 8.32
CA LYS A 10 -2.71 -20.03 9.21
C LYS A 10 -2.49 -19.58 10.66
N GLY A 11 -2.65 -18.29 10.97
CA GLY A 11 -2.20 -17.71 12.24
C GLY A 11 -0.70 -17.96 12.50
N ARG A 12 0.07 -18.24 11.44
CA ARG A 12 1.49 -18.58 11.50
C ARG A 12 2.28 -17.31 11.17
N MET A 13 2.34 -16.39 12.14
CA MET A 13 3.44 -15.42 12.18
C MET A 13 4.78 -16.16 12.12
N ARG A 14 5.84 -15.50 11.63
CA ARG A 14 7.21 -16.03 11.68
C ARG A 14 7.49 -16.67 13.05
N SER A 15 8.35 -17.69 13.09
CA SER A 15 8.62 -18.61 14.22
C SER A 15 8.70 -17.96 15.62
N SER A 16 8.96 -16.66 15.70
CA SER A 16 8.89 -15.77 16.85
C SER A 16 7.60 -15.90 17.68
N LEU A 17 6.39 -15.93 17.08
CA LEU A 17 5.15 -16.02 17.87
C LEU A 17 4.72 -17.46 18.19
N LEU A 18 5.13 -18.44 17.38
CA LEU A 18 4.93 -19.86 17.72
C LEU A 18 5.63 -20.23 19.04
N CYS A 19 6.76 -19.58 19.34
CA CYS A 19 7.46 -19.69 20.62
C CYS A 19 6.71 -19.04 21.79
N LEU A 20 5.86 -18.02 21.54
CA LEU A 20 5.06 -17.33 22.56
C LEU A 20 3.72 -18.03 22.86
N LEU A 21 3.19 -18.85 21.95
CA LEU A 21 1.94 -19.61 22.15
C LEU A 21 2.15 -21.00 22.81
N LEU A 22 3.39 -21.48 22.87
CA LEU A 22 3.75 -22.75 23.52
C LEU A 22 3.55 -22.80 25.07
N PRO A 23 3.58 -21.70 25.85
CA PRO A 23 3.28 -21.76 27.28
C PRO A 23 1.78 -21.70 27.61
N LEU A 24 0.91 -21.21 26.70
CA LEU A 24 -0.52 -20.98 26.98
C LEU A 24 -1.43 -22.14 26.55
N SER A 25 -0.99 -22.99 25.63
CA SER A 25 -1.75 -24.18 25.19
C SER A 25 -1.73 -25.36 26.17
N LEU A 26 -1.04 -25.24 27.31
CA LEU A 26 -1.04 -26.23 28.41
C LEU A 26 -1.97 -25.87 29.57
N ALA A 27 -2.72 -24.76 29.48
CA ALA A 27 -3.48 -24.22 30.62
C ALA A 27 -4.98 -24.04 30.39
N THR A 28 -5.64 -24.76 29.48
CA THR A 28 -7.11 -24.73 29.37
C THR A 28 -7.71 -26.04 28.83
N PHE A 29 -7.92 -27.02 29.72
CA PHE A 29 -8.97 -28.03 29.55
C PHE A 29 -9.74 -28.15 30.88
N PRO A 30 -11.07 -27.93 30.93
CA PRO A 30 -11.86 -28.27 32.09
C PRO A 30 -12.27 -29.74 31.99
N ALA A 31 -11.73 -30.59 32.85
CA ALA A 31 -12.19 -31.96 33.01
C ALA A 31 -13.28 -32.03 34.10
N CYS A 32 -14.47 -32.48 33.71
CA CYS A 32 -15.53 -32.97 34.59
C CYS A 32 -15.47 -34.51 34.67
N GLY A 33 -15.70 -35.02 35.90
CA GLY A 33 -15.88 -36.38 36.47
C GLY A 33 -15.76 -37.64 35.58
N ASP A 34 -15.28 -38.79 36.07
CA ASP A 34 -15.52 -39.39 37.38
C ASP A 34 -14.49 -40.49 37.75
N ASP A 35 -14.49 -40.83 39.04
CA ASP A 35 -13.74 -41.84 39.81
C ASP A 35 -13.39 -43.17 39.11
N GLU A 36 -12.09 -43.52 39.04
CA GLU A 36 -11.60 -44.89 39.28
C GLU A 36 -10.17 -44.87 39.89
N ALA A 37 -9.90 -45.88 40.72
CA ALA A 37 -8.84 -45.92 41.74
C ALA A 37 -7.39 -45.81 41.24
N ALA A 38 -6.58 -45.05 41.99
CA ALA A 38 -5.14 -44.92 41.81
C ALA A 38 -4.39 -46.24 41.99
N GLY A 39 -3.72 -46.71 40.94
CA GLY A 39 -2.64 -47.70 41.00
C GLY A 39 -1.28 -47.01 41.07
N GLU A 40 -0.39 -47.46 41.97
CA GLU A 40 0.96 -46.90 42.14
C GLU A 40 1.82 -47.01 40.86
N PRO A 41 2.67 -46.01 40.53
CA PRO A 41 3.58 -46.09 39.40
C PRO A 41 4.72 -47.09 39.67
N GLY A 42 4.98 -47.98 38.72
CA GLY A 42 6.15 -48.87 38.74
C GLY A 42 7.47 -48.11 38.56
N PRO A 43 8.61 -48.67 39.03
CA PRO A 43 9.89 -47.99 39.02
C PRO A 43 10.44 -47.79 37.60
N GLN A 44 11.04 -46.61 37.39
CA GLN A 44 11.68 -46.15 36.16
C GLN A 44 12.89 -47.02 35.80
N GLY A 45 12.92 -47.54 34.57
CA GLY A 45 14.03 -48.35 34.05
C GLY A 45 15.27 -47.51 33.71
N GLU A 46 16.46 -48.08 33.91
CA GLU A 46 17.74 -47.40 33.67
C GLU A 46 18.02 -47.14 32.17
N PRO A 47 18.65 -46.00 31.82
CA PRO A 47 19.02 -45.67 30.44
C PRO A 47 20.14 -46.57 29.90
N GLY A 48 20.00 -47.01 28.64
CA GLY A 48 21.01 -47.79 27.93
C GLY A 48 22.28 -46.99 27.56
N PRO A 49 23.44 -47.65 27.39
CA PRO A 49 24.71 -46.99 27.16
C PRO A 49 24.86 -46.44 25.72
N ALA A 50 25.55 -45.31 25.62
CA ALA A 50 25.85 -44.61 24.37
C ALA A 50 26.78 -45.39 23.43
N GLY A 51 26.46 -45.40 22.13
CA GLY A 51 27.25 -46.04 21.07
C GLY A 51 28.56 -45.29 20.76
N GLN A 52 29.61 -46.04 20.43
CA GLN A 52 30.93 -45.50 20.07
C GLN A 52 30.96 -44.89 18.67
N ALA A 53 31.67 -43.77 18.54
CA ALA A 53 31.95 -43.08 17.27
C ALA A 53 32.95 -43.86 16.40
N GLY A 54 32.68 -43.92 15.10
CA GLY A 54 33.55 -44.54 14.09
C GLY A 54 34.82 -43.72 13.79
N PRO A 55 35.88 -44.35 13.27
CA PRO A 55 37.16 -43.68 13.03
C PRO A 55 37.12 -42.73 11.81
N PRO A 56 37.97 -41.68 11.78
CA PRO A 56 37.99 -40.68 10.72
C PRO A 56 38.57 -41.24 9.40
N GLY A 57 37.97 -40.86 8.28
CA GLY A 57 38.48 -41.17 6.93
C GLY A 57 39.77 -40.42 6.58
N GLU A 58 40.58 -41.00 5.70
CA GLU A 58 41.87 -40.45 5.25
C GLU A 58 41.71 -39.18 4.38
N LYS A 59 42.70 -38.30 4.46
CA LYS A 59 42.78 -37.00 3.77
C LYS A 59 43.10 -37.17 2.29
N GLY A 60 42.26 -36.64 1.40
CA GLY A 60 42.54 -36.53 -0.03
C GLY A 60 43.61 -35.48 -0.37
N GLU A 61 44.31 -35.66 -1.49
CA GLU A 61 45.36 -34.76 -1.96
C GLU A 61 44.81 -33.41 -2.47
N PRO A 62 45.57 -32.30 -2.36
CA PRO A 62 45.12 -30.97 -2.78
C PRO A 62 45.11 -30.82 -4.31
N GLY A 63 44.00 -30.30 -4.86
CA GLY A 63 43.89 -29.87 -6.26
C GLY A 63 44.74 -28.62 -6.56
N ALA A 64 45.03 -28.42 -7.85
CA ALA A 64 45.84 -27.30 -8.34
C ALA A 64 45.18 -25.93 -8.07
N PRO A 65 45.96 -24.84 -7.86
CA PRO A 65 45.41 -23.52 -7.57
C PRO A 65 44.67 -22.95 -8.79
N GLY A 66 43.41 -22.54 -8.59
CA GLY A 66 42.64 -21.76 -9.56
C GLY A 66 43.17 -20.32 -9.69
N GLU A 67 42.88 -19.68 -10.82
CA GLU A 67 43.25 -18.29 -11.09
C GLU A 67 42.60 -17.33 -10.08
N LYS A 68 43.33 -16.26 -9.80
CA LYS A 68 43.06 -15.29 -8.74
C LYS A 68 41.83 -14.44 -9.13
N GLY A 69 40.70 -14.66 -8.47
CA GLY A 69 39.54 -13.77 -8.55
C GLY A 69 39.89 -12.34 -8.12
N GLU A 70 39.15 -11.37 -8.66
CA GLU A 70 39.29 -9.96 -8.29
C GLU A 70 39.10 -9.77 -6.77
N PRO A 71 39.79 -8.81 -6.14
CA PRO A 71 39.65 -8.58 -4.71
C PRO A 71 38.20 -8.15 -4.40
N GLY A 72 37.50 -8.93 -3.59
CA GLY A 72 36.27 -8.48 -2.94
C GLY A 72 36.54 -7.23 -2.10
N GLU A 73 35.53 -6.39 -1.98
CA GLU A 73 35.59 -5.16 -1.20
C GLU A 73 36.09 -5.43 0.24
N PRO A 74 36.85 -4.50 0.84
CA PRO A 74 37.30 -4.65 2.21
C PRO A 74 36.09 -4.76 3.14
N GLY A 75 35.94 -5.91 3.81
CA GLY A 75 34.97 -6.07 4.88
C GLY A 75 35.25 -5.05 5.99
N ASP A 76 34.16 -4.42 6.45
CA ASP A 76 34.18 -3.46 7.54
C ASP A 76 34.95 -4.00 8.76
N PRO A 77 35.81 -3.19 9.40
CA PRO A 77 36.50 -3.60 10.61
C PRO A 77 35.48 -3.84 11.71
N ALA A 78 35.55 -5.02 12.32
CA ALA A 78 34.71 -5.43 13.45
C ALA A 78 34.78 -4.42 14.62
N THR A 79 33.76 -3.58 14.73
CA THR A 79 33.37 -2.89 15.97
C THR A 79 32.30 -3.75 16.64
N GLY A 80 32.36 -3.90 17.96
CA GLY A 80 31.45 -4.78 18.69
C GLY A 80 29.99 -4.40 18.47
N GLY A 81 29.18 -5.35 17.96
CA GLY A 81 27.75 -5.50 18.24
C GLY A 81 26.77 -4.35 17.97
N VAL A 82 27.15 -3.28 17.27
CA VAL A 82 26.24 -2.15 16.99
C VAL A 82 25.76 -2.21 15.54
N GLU A 83 24.44 -2.15 15.36
CA GLU A 83 23.78 -2.18 14.06
C GLU A 83 24.24 -0.99 13.18
N PRO A 84 24.53 -1.18 11.87
CA PRO A 84 24.93 -0.10 10.98
C PRO A 84 23.96 1.10 11.05
N GLY A 85 24.52 2.28 11.33
CA GLY A 85 23.78 3.54 11.48
C GLY A 85 23.24 3.85 12.89
N LYS A 86 23.40 2.96 13.88
CA LYS A 86 23.18 3.30 15.30
C LYS A 86 24.49 3.75 15.93
N TYR A 87 24.49 4.86 16.65
CA TYR A 87 25.69 5.37 17.34
C TYR A 87 25.46 5.82 18.79
N VAL A 88 24.24 5.64 19.30
CA VAL A 88 23.91 5.80 20.71
C VAL A 88 23.76 4.41 21.35
N SER A 89 24.34 4.24 22.54
CA SER A 89 24.34 3.00 23.31
C SER A 89 23.83 3.26 24.73
N THR A 90 23.17 2.27 25.32
CA THR A 90 22.84 2.28 26.76
C THR A 90 23.98 1.75 27.63
N GLU A 91 25.00 1.16 27.01
CA GLU A 91 26.21 0.67 27.64
C GLU A 91 27.40 1.59 27.32
N GLY A 92 28.17 1.92 28.35
CA GLY A 92 29.39 2.72 28.20
C GLY A 92 30.54 1.93 27.57
N GLY A 93 31.48 2.64 26.97
CA GLY A 93 32.66 2.05 26.33
C GLY A 93 33.85 2.99 26.34
N ALA A 94 35.01 2.47 25.96
CA ALA A 94 36.21 3.28 25.80
C ALA A 94 35.98 4.35 24.70
N GLY A 95 36.22 5.61 25.04
CA GLY A 95 36.04 6.74 24.12
C GLY A 95 34.58 7.20 23.94
N SER A 96 33.60 6.55 24.57
CA SER A 96 32.20 6.99 24.49
C SER A 96 31.95 8.26 25.29
N PHE A 97 31.10 9.15 24.76
CA PHE A 97 30.68 10.38 25.42
C PHE A 97 29.43 10.13 26.28
N PRO A 98 29.44 10.45 27.58
CA PRO A 98 28.30 10.24 28.48
C PRO A 98 27.23 11.30 28.24
N LEU A 99 26.30 11.01 27.32
CA LEU A 99 25.22 11.94 26.98
C LEU A 99 24.28 12.17 28.16
N ALA A 100 23.91 11.10 28.88
CA ALA A 100 23.13 11.18 30.10
C ALA A 100 23.45 9.98 30.99
N VAL A 101 24.11 10.19 32.13
CA VAL A 101 24.56 9.09 33.01
C VAL A 101 24.43 9.49 34.48
N ASN A 102 23.82 8.61 35.29
CA ASN A 102 23.66 8.80 36.73
C ASN A 102 23.01 10.15 37.11
N GLY A 103 22.04 10.60 36.33
CA GLY A 103 21.35 11.87 36.55
C GLY A 103 22.12 13.11 36.09
N ASN A 104 23.27 12.96 35.42
CA ASN A 104 24.04 14.07 34.87
C ASN A 104 23.92 14.10 33.36
N VAL A 105 23.65 15.29 32.82
CA VAL A 105 23.60 15.57 31.38
C VAL A 105 24.49 16.79 31.12
N PRO A 106 25.45 16.73 30.19
CA PRO A 106 26.26 17.88 29.81
C PRO A 106 25.38 19.05 29.30
N PRO A 107 25.76 20.31 29.56
CA PRO A 107 25.03 21.47 29.02
C PRO A 107 25.11 21.50 27.49
N LEU A 108 24.00 21.91 26.89
CA LEU A 108 23.89 22.22 25.46
C LEU A 108 24.32 23.67 25.24
N VAL A 109 25.24 23.87 24.29
CA VAL A 109 25.77 25.19 23.95
C VAL A 109 25.50 25.49 22.48
N VAL A 110 24.95 26.67 22.23
CA VAL A 110 24.66 27.19 20.89
C VAL A 110 25.08 28.65 20.78
N SER A 111 25.36 29.13 19.57
CA SER A 111 25.65 30.54 19.32
C SER A 111 24.34 31.33 19.22
N SER A 112 24.19 32.43 19.95
CA SER A 112 23.01 33.31 19.85
C SER A 112 22.92 34.01 18.49
N THR A 113 24.03 34.05 17.74
CA THR A 113 24.10 34.60 16.38
C THR A 113 23.97 33.55 15.28
N ASP A 114 23.68 32.30 15.63
CA ASP A 114 23.33 31.27 14.66
C ASP A 114 21.94 31.53 14.05
N HIS A 115 21.47 30.65 13.18
CA HIS A 115 20.12 30.72 12.63
C HIS A 115 19.06 30.52 13.72
N ASP A 116 17.96 31.28 13.69
CA ASP A 116 16.86 31.16 14.65
C ASP A 116 16.33 29.73 14.79
N GLY A 117 16.32 28.96 13.69
CA GLY A 117 15.94 27.55 13.68
C GLY A 117 16.90 26.63 14.42
N VAL A 118 18.20 26.95 14.41
CA VAL A 118 19.25 26.22 15.14
C VAL A 118 19.20 26.54 16.63
N VAL A 119 19.02 27.81 16.99
CA VAL A 119 18.80 28.19 18.41
C VAL A 119 17.52 27.53 18.96
N ARG A 120 16.46 27.46 18.14
CA ARG A 120 15.20 26.78 18.47
C ARG A 120 15.40 25.28 18.70
N VAL A 121 16.00 24.55 17.75
CA VAL A 121 16.09 23.07 17.80
C VAL A 121 16.89 22.55 19.00
N VAL A 122 17.82 23.34 19.54
CA VAL A 122 18.56 22.97 20.76
C VAL A 122 17.62 22.84 21.97
N ASN A 123 16.54 23.62 22.02
CA ASN A 123 15.51 23.47 23.04
C ASN A 123 14.68 22.20 22.84
N ASP A 124 14.43 21.80 21.59
CA ASP A 124 13.76 20.52 21.30
C ASP A 124 14.64 19.35 21.73
N LEU A 125 15.94 19.38 21.40
CA LEU A 125 16.91 18.37 21.81
C LEU A 125 17.02 18.28 23.35
N ALA A 126 17.03 19.43 24.04
CA ALA A 126 17.01 19.47 25.50
C ALA A 126 15.74 18.80 26.06
N ALA A 127 14.58 19.10 25.47
CA ALA A 127 13.31 18.50 25.86
C ALA A 127 13.27 16.99 25.54
N ASP A 128 13.87 16.56 24.44
CA ASP A 128 13.95 15.14 24.03
C ASP A 128 14.85 14.34 24.96
N ILE A 129 16.01 14.88 25.36
CA ILE A 129 16.86 14.28 26.39
C ILE A 129 16.07 14.17 27.72
N ALA A 130 15.33 15.20 28.09
CA ALA A 130 14.49 15.16 29.29
C ALA A 130 13.36 14.12 29.18
N ARG A 131 12.71 13.98 28.01
CA ARG A 131 11.69 12.95 27.77
C ARG A 131 12.23 11.55 27.95
N VAL A 132 13.46 11.29 27.51
CA VAL A 132 14.09 9.96 27.57
C VAL A 132 14.69 9.65 28.95
N THR A 133 15.25 10.66 29.63
CA THR A 133 16.13 10.46 30.81
C THR A 133 15.58 11.03 32.12
N ASP A 134 14.49 11.79 32.07
CA ASP A 134 13.92 12.57 33.18
C ASP A 134 14.85 13.67 33.73
N VAL A 135 15.92 14.02 33.00
CA VAL A 135 16.86 15.09 33.35
C VAL A 135 16.90 16.15 32.27
N THR A 136 16.64 17.41 32.65
CA THR A 136 16.71 18.54 31.73
C THR A 136 18.15 19.08 31.66
N PRO A 137 18.83 19.02 30.51
CA PRO A 137 20.11 19.71 30.34
C PRO A 137 19.94 21.22 30.44
N GLU A 138 20.97 21.90 30.94
CA GLU A 138 21.08 23.35 30.82
C GLU A 138 21.34 23.72 29.36
N VAL A 139 20.63 24.72 28.84
CA VAL A 139 20.87 25.31 27.51
C VAL A 139 21.51 26.67 27.69
N VAL A 140 22.66 26.89 27.07
CA VAL A 140 23.47 28.10 27.23
C VAL A 140 23.84 28.67 25.87
N GLU A 141 23.82 29.99 25.78
CA GLU A 141 24.18 30.73 24.58
C GLU A 141 25.58 31.35 24.72
N ASP A 142 26.37 31.29 23.64
CA ASP A 142 27.67 31.96 23.42
C ASP A 142 28.85 31.55 24.31
N GLU A 143 28.61 31.03 25.51
CA GLU A 143 29.65 30.70 26.48
C GLU A 143 29.46 29.30 27.08
N ILE A 144 30.58 28.68 27.46
CA ILE A 144 30.57 27.40 28.18
C ILE A 144 30.45 27.66 29.69
N PRO A 145 29.54 26.98 30.43
CA PRO A 145 29.41 27.16 31.87
C PRO A 145 30.71 26.93 32.64
N GLU A 146 30.94 27.76 33.67
CA GLU A 146 32.12 27.64 34.52
C GLU A 146 32.16 26.26 35.22
N GLY A 147 33.25 25.52 35.02
CA GLY A 147 33.44 24.20 35.60
C GLY A 147 32.82 23.03 34.81
N ALA A 148 32.14 23.28 33.69
CA ALA A 148 31.69 22.23 32.79
C ALA A 148 32.90 21.54 32.12
N THR A 149 33.10 20.26 32.42
CA THR A 149 34.18 19.45 31.81
C THR A 149 33.73 18.73 30.55
N GLU A 150 32.42 18.63 30.31
CA GLU A 150 31.79 17.99 29.17
C GLU A 150 30.67 18.89 28.68
N VAL A 151 30.51 19.04 27.36
CA VAL A 151 29.49 19.89 26.74
C VAL A 151 28.95 19.27 25.45
N ILE A 152 27.76 19.69 25.02
CA ILE A 152 27.21 19.36 23.69
C ILE A 152 27.16 20.66 22.90
N LEU A 153 27.91 20.76 21.80
CA LEU A 153 27.93 21.93 20.93
C LEU A 153 27.04 21.67 19.72
N VAL A 154 26.10 22.57 19.44
CA VAL A 154 25.25 22.50 18.23
C VAL A 154 25.38 23.81 17.48
N GLY A 155 25.58 23.77 16.16
CA GLY A 155 25.63 24.98 15.35
C GLY A 155 25.92 24.76 13.87
N THR A 156 25.81 25.84 13.10
CA THR A 156 26.10 25.88 11.67
C THR A 156 27.50 26.42 11.39
N LEU A 157 28.19 25.82 10.42
CA LEU A 157 29.52 26.29 9.97
C LEU A 157 29.45 27.74 9.47
N GLY A 158 30.39 28.57 9.90
CA GLY A 158 30.45 30.00 9.59
C GLY A 158 29.49 30.89 10.40
N LYS A 159 28.72 30.31 11.33
CA LYS A 159 27.77 31.00 12.21
C LYS A 159 28.04 30.79 13.70
N SER A 160 28.65 29.67 14.05
CA SER A 160 29.02 29.32 15.42
C SER A 160 30.53 29.51 15.67
N PRO A 161 30.96 30.58 16.38
CA PRO A 161 32.38 30.86 16.59
C PRO A 161 33.16 29.73 17.26
N LEU A 162 32.52 28.98 18.17
CA LEU A 162 33.13 27.84 18.85
C LEU A 162 33.39 26.69 17.88
N ILE A 163 32.41 26.36 17.03
CA ILE A 163 32.55 25.29 16.01
C ILE A 163 33.60 25.70 14.96
N ASP A 164 33.56 26.94 14.49
CA ASP A 164 34.54 27.47 13.53
C ASP A 164 35.97 27.41 14.08
N GLN A 165 36.15 27.63 15.40
CA GLN A 165 37.45 27.47 16.05
C GLN A 165 37.91 26.00 16.08
N LEU A 166 36.99 25.05 16.27
CA LEU A 166 37.31 23.61 16.24
C LEU A 166 37.67 23.14 14.83
N GLU A 167 36.97 23.62 13.81
CA GLU A 167 37.34 23.42 12.40
C GLU A 167 38.73 24.01 12.12
N ALA A 168 38.94 25.28 12.42
CA ALA A 168 40.20 25.98 12.13
C ALA A 168 41.41 25.38 12.85
N SER A 169 41.21 24.74 14.01
CA SER A 169 42.26 24.04 14.75
C SER A 169 42.45 22.57 14.33
N GLY A 170 41.64 22.06 13.39
CA GLY A 170 41.70 20.69 12.88
C GLY A 170 41.21 19.64 13.89
N LYS A 171 40.43 20.04 14.90
CA LYS A 171 39.88 19.14 15.92
C LYS A 171 38.54 18.54 15.53
N LEU A 172 37.78 19.24 14.68
CA LEU A 172 36.53 18.79 14.09
C LEU A 172 36.77 18.47 12.60
N ASP A 173 36.39 17.28 12.16
CA ASP A 173 36.44 16.92 10.73
C ASP A 173 35.10 17.26 10.07
N VAL A 174 35.13 18.30 9.23
CA VAL A 174 33.98 18.79 8.47
C VAL A 174 34.13 18.55 6.96
N SER A 175 35.11 17.75 6.53
CA SER A 175 35.38 17.50 5.11
C SER A 175 34.18 16.89 4.38
N GLY A 176 33.36 16.12 5.10
CA GLY A 176 32.10 15.57 4.62
C GLY A 176 30.92 16.56 4.59
N VAL A 177 31.09 17.78 5.11
CA VAL A 177 30.02 18.76 5.40
C VAL A 177 30.20 20.08 4.66
N THR A 178 31.41 20.64 4.63
CA THR A 178 31.67 21.98 4.08
C THR A 178 31.23 22.11 2.63
N GLY A 179 30.34 23.07 2.35
CA GLY A 179 29.86 23.40 1.01
C GLY A 179 28.79 22.45 0.44
N LYS A 180 28.32 21.48 1.22
CA LYS A 180 27.25 20.56 0.82
C LYS A 180 25.87 21.03 1.27
N TRP A 181 24.83 20.52 0.62
CA TRP A 181 23.45 20.85 0.95
C TRP A 181 22.97 20.01 2.14
N GLU A 182 22.45 20.66 3.18
CA GLU A 182 21.68 20.05 4.27
C GLU A 182 22.33 18.85 4.98
N THR A 183 23.65 18.82 5.05
CA THR A 183 24.37 17.72 5.68
C THR A 183 24.93 18.14 7.03
N PHE A 184 25.30 17.15 7.84
CA PHE A 184 25.83 17.38 9.18
C PHE A 184 26.85 16.32 9.55
N VAL A 185 27.55 16.61 10.65
CA VAL A 185 28.41 15.66 11.32
C VAL A 185 28.21 15.73 12.82
N THR A 186 28.16 14.57 13.45
CA THR A 186 28.18 14.38 14.91
C THR A 186 29.50 13.71 15.28
N GLN A 187 30.34 14.39 16.07
CA GLN A 187 31.68 13.92 16.43
C GLN A 187 32.01 14.21 17.90
N ILE A 188 32.66 13.26 18.57
CA ILE A 188 33.29 13.50 19.88
C ILE A 188 34.65 14.19 19.65
N VAL A 189 34.83 15.36 20.28
CA VAL A 189 36.06 16.15 20.22
C VAL A 189 36.71 16.20 21.60
N GLU A 190 37.98 15.78 21.66
CA GLU A 190 38.80 15.81 22.88
C GLU A 190 39.46 17.19 23.07
N ALA A 191 39.48 17.67 24.32
CA ALA A 191 40.00 18.97 24.73
C ALA A 191 39.58 20.12 23.78
N PRO A 192 38.27 20.32 23.52
CA PRO A 192 37.79 21.23 22.47
C PRO A 192 38.29 22.67 22.70
N VAL A 193 38.10 23.17 23.92
CA VAL A 193 38.63 24.45 24.41
C VAL A 193 39.32 24.24 25.77
N GLU A 194 40.04 25.25 26.25
CA GLU A 194 40.66 25.20 27.58
C GLU A 194 39.59 25.02 28.67
N GLY A 195 39.82 24.08 29.61
CA GLY A 195 38.90 23.78 30.71
C GLY A 195 37.85 22.70 30.41
N VAL A 196 37.54 22.43 29.13
CA VAL A 196 36.62 21.36 28.72
C VAL A 196 37.41 20.12 28.31
N SER A 197 37.07 18.96 28.87
CA SER A 197 37.73 17.69 28.54
C SER A 197 37.21 17.07 27.25
N ARG A 198 35.90 17.10 27.02
CA ARG A 198 35.25 16.50 25.85
C ARG A 198 34.05 17.33 25.41
N ALA A 199 33.80 17.40 24.10
CA ALA A 199 32.54 17.88 23.55
C ALA A 199 31.94 16.84 22.60
N LEU A 200 30.62 16.68 22.64
CA LEU A 200 29.88 16.13 21.52
C LEU A 200 29.51 17.31 20.60
N VAL A 201 30.02 17.32 19.38
CA VAL A 201 29.81 18.43 18.43
C VAL A 201 28.87 17.96 17.33
N ILE A 202 27.78 18.70 17.12
CA ILE A 202 26.85 18.57 15.99
C ILE A 202 27.05 19.82 15.12
N ALA A 203 27.66 19.65 13.96
CA ALA A 203 27.94 20.74 13.03
C ALA A 203 27.21 20.52 11.69
N GLY A 204 26.37 21.49 11.32
CA GLY A 204 25.65 21.49 10.04
C GLY A 204 26.32 22.34 8.95
N SER A 205 26.16 21.94 7.69
CA SER A 205 26.62 22.73 6.53
C SER A 205 25.83 24.02 6.34
N ASP A 206 24.56 23.99 6.73
CA ASP A 206 23.60 25.09 6.71
C ASP A 206 22.64 24.98 7.92
N GLN A 207 21.63 25.85 7.97
CA GLN A 207 20.60 25.83 9.02
C GLN A 207 19.92 24.46 9.16
N ARG A 208 19.51 23.86 8.04
CA ARG A 208 18.77 22.60 8.04
C ARG A 208 19.68 21.42 8.35
N GLY A 209 20.92 21.42 7.88
CA GLY A 209 21.93 20.43 8.28
C GLY A 209 22.08 20.37 9.80
N ALA A 210 22.23 21.50 10.47
CA ALA A 210 22.36 21.54 11.93
C ALA A 210 21.08 21.04 12.65
N ILE A 211 19.90 21.40 12.13
CA ILE A 211 18.60 20.91 12.62
C ILE A 211 18.49 19.39 12.46
N TYR A 212 18.84 18.83 11.30
CA TYR A 212 18.81 17.39 11.07
C TYR A 212 19.80 16.64 11.94
N GLY A 213 20.97 17.21 12.21
CA GLY A 213 21.93 16.63 13.16
C GLY A 213 21.38 16.54 14.59
N ALA A 214 20.68 17.59 15.04
CA ALA A 214 20.01 17.57 16.33
C ALA A 214 18.88 16.53 16.40
N TYR A 215 18.02 16.46 15.38
CA TYR A 215 16.93 15.48 15.34
C TYR A 215 17.40 14.04 15.06
N ASP A 216 18.53 13.85 14.37
CA ASP A 216 19.18 12.54 14.26
C ASP A 216 19.59 12.05 15.66
N LEU A 217 20.20 12.91 16.49
CA LEU A 217 20.48 12.55 17.88
C LEU A 217 19.19 12.26 18.66
N SER A 218 18.13 13.08 18.51
CA SER A 218 16.81 12.81 19.13
C SER A 218 16.25 11.43 18.76
N ALA A 219 16.33 11.05 17.48
CA ALA A 219 15.90 9.73 17.02
C ALA A 219 16.77 8.62 17.63
N GLN A 220 18.09 8.81 17.69
CA GLN A 220 19.03 7.82 18.23
C GLN A 220 18.88 7.58 19.73
N ILE A 221 18.44 8.59 20.50
CA ILE A 221 18.14 8.43 21.93
C ILE A 221 16.76 7.80 22.19
N GLY A 222 15.90 7.70 21.16
CA GLY A 222 14.61 7.02 21.23
C GLY A 222 13.38 7.94 21.25
N VAL A 223 13.45 9.12 20.62
CA VAL A 223 12.29 9.99 20.39
C VAL A 223 11.83 9.89 18.94
N SER A 224 10.59 9.43 18.74
CA SER A 224 9.97 9.33 17.42
C SER A 224 9.65 10.70 16.81
N PRO A 225 9.72 10.86 15.46
CA PRO A 225 9.11 11.99 14.75
C PRO A 225 7.63 12.22 15.07
N LEU A 226 6.92 11.14 15.46
CA LEU A 226 5.49 11.11 15.72
C LEU A 226 5.12 11.23 17.21
N TYR A 227 6.09 11.55 18.10
CA TYR A 227 5.82 11.62 19.55
C TYR A 227 4.63 12.52 19.91
N TRP A 228 4.39 13.57 19.12
CA TRP A 228 3.26 14.47 19.29
C TRP A 228 2.12 14.19 18.31
N TRP A 229 2.37 13.69 17.10
CA TRP A 229 1.30 13.46 16.11
C TRP A 229 0.58 12.13 16.27
N ASP A 230 1.15 11.17 16.99
CA ASP A 230 0.56 9.86 17.28
C ASP A 230 0.85 9.39 18.70
N ASP A 231 1.12 10.32 19.61
CA ASP A 231 1.30 10.04 21.04
C ASP A 231 2.40 8.99 21.32
N VAL A 232 3.36 8.82 20.41
CA VAL A 232 4.41 7.82 20.52
C VAL A 232 5.27 8.12 21.76
N PRO A 233 5.29 7.24 22.77
CA PRO A 233 6.02 7.52 23.99
C PRO A 233 7.53 7.49 23.75
N ALA A 234 8.26 8.45 24.33
CA ALA A 234 9.71 8.43 24.29
C ALA A 234 10.25 7.20 25.03
N GLN A 235 11.20 6.49 24.42
CA GLN A 235 11.76 5.27 24.99
C GLN A 235 12.65 5.58 26.19
N LYS A 236 12.18 5.33 27.42
CA LYS A 236 12.94 5.63 28.64
C LYS A 236 14.28 4.90 28.70
N LYS A 237 15.37 5.63 28.99
CA LYS A 237 16.73 5.07 29.17
C LYS A 237 17.39 5.65 30.42
N HIS A 238 18.03 4.78 31.22
CA HIS A 238 18.74 5.19 32.44
C HIS A 238 20.17 5.69 32.19
N ALA A 239 20.75 5.32 31.05
CA ALA A 239 22.06 5.76 30.63
C ALA A 239 22.10 5.86 29.10
N LEU A 240 22.76 6.89 28.60
CA LEU A 240 22.99 7.14 27.18
C LEU A 240 24.45 7.50 26.96
N TYR A 241 25.06 6.84 25.99
CA TYR A 241 26.43 7.05 25.56
C TYR A 241 26.48 7.23 24.05
N VAL A 242 27.15 8.26 23.57
CA VAL A 242 27.50 8.38 22.14
C VAL A 242 28.80 7.64 21.88
N LEU A 243 28.81 6.78 20.87
CA LEU A 243 29.99 6.00 20.48
C LEU A 243 31.02 6.89 19.74
N PRO A 244 32.33 6.63 19.88
CA PRO A 244 33.35 7.36 19.14
C PRO A 244 33.23 7.10 17.64
N GLY A 245 33.50 8.13 16.83
CA GLY A 245 33.42 8.06 15.38
C GLY A 245 32.98 9.38 14.76
N LEU A 246 32.88 9.37 13.43
CA LEU A 246 32.32 10.44 12.62
C LEU A 246 30.94 9.98 12.16
N HIS A 247 29.87 10.53 12.74
CA HIS A 247 28.50 10.10 12.44
C HIS A 247 27.82 11.12 11.52
N THR A 248 27.31 10.65 10.40
CA THR A 248 26.60 11.47 9.40
C THR A 248 25.64 10.60 8.61
N GLN A 249 24.57 11.18 8.07
CA GLN A 249 23.70 10.52 7.10
C GLN A 249 24.06 10.84 5.64
N GLY A 250 25.14 11.59 5.40
CA GLY A 250 25.53 12.05 4.07
C GLY A 250 24.73 13.26 3.58
N GLU A 251 24.86 13.57 2.30
CA GLU A 251 24.05 14.58 1.61
C GLU A 251 22.76 13.93 1.07
N PRO A 252 21.57 14.54 1.23
CA PRO A 252 20.34 13.96 0.71
C PRO A 252 20.39 13.82 -0.81
N ALA A 253 19.96 12.66 -1.31
CA ALA A 253 19.93 12.37 -2.74
C ALA A 253 18.93 13.24 -3.52
N VAL A 254 17.84 13.65 -2.86
CA VAL A 254 16.83 14.56 -3.40
C VAL A 254 16.91 15.92 -2.70
N LYS A 255 17.00 17.01 -3.48
CA LYS A 255 17.27 18.36 -2.94
C LYS A 255 16.09 18.97 -2.17
N PHE A 256 14.89 18.97 -2.75
CA PHE A 256 13.66 19.40 -2.09
C PHE A 256 12.76 18.18 -1.85
N ARG A 257 12.41 17.91 -0.59
CA ARG A 257 11.72 16.70 -0.15
C ARG A 257 10.58 17.10 0.77
N GLY A 258 9.37 16.68 0.45
CA GLY A 258 8.21 17.28 1.08
C GLY A 258 6.92 16.55 0.89
N PHE A 259 5.87 17.16 1.41
CA PHE A 259 4.50 16.71 1.26
C PHE A 259 3.55 17.89 1.09
N PHE A 260 2.34 17.57 0.61
CA PHE A 260 1.24 18.47 0.41
C PHE A 260 0.10 18.08 1.35
N ILE A 261 -0.25 18.99 2.27
CA ILE A 261 -1.51 18.88 3.02
C ILE A 261 -2.63 19.28 2.07
N ASN A 262 -3.49 18.35 1.70
CA ASN A 262 -4.59 18.57 0.75
C ASN A 262 -5.83 17.81 1.21
N ASP A 263 -6.94 17.97 0.50
CA ASP A 263 -8.15 17.16 0.71
C ASP A 263 -8.67 17.25 2.16
N GLU A 264 -8.30 18.34 2.83
CA GLU A 264 -8.14 18.45 4.28
C GLU A 264 -9.47 18.62 5.04
N ASN A 265 -10.59 18.56 4.32
CA ASN A 265 -11.92 18.66 4.88
C ASN A 265 -12.64 17.31 4.71
N PRO A 266 -13.34 16.82 5.74
CA PRO A 266 -13.66 17.51 6.99
C PRO A 266 -12.61 17.40 8.12
N ALA A 267 -11.63 16.49 8.05
CA ALA A 267 -10.80 16.10 9.19
C ALA A 267 -9.90 17.23 9.72
N THR A 268 -8.75 17.50 9.12
CA THR A 268 -7.82 18.55 9.55
C THR A 268 -8.50 19.91 9.65
N GLY A 269 -9.35 20.21 8.68
CA GLY A 269 -10.08 21.45 8.56
C GLY A 269 -10.96 21.77 9.77
N ASN A 270 -11.53 20.75 10.42
CA ASN A 270 -12.32 20.91 11.65
C ASN A 270 -11.46 20.76 12.91
N TRP A 271 -10.55 19.78 12.94
CA TRP A 271 -9.73 19.47 14.10
C TRP A 271 -8.79 20.62 14.48
N ALA A 272 -8.07 21.19 13.51
CA ALA A 272 -7.03 22.17 13.75
C ALA A 272 -7.56 23.43 14.46
N ALA A 273 -8.75 23.91 14.05
CA ALA A 273 -9.36 25.08 14.67
C ALA A 273 -9.79 24.84 16.13
N LYS A 274 -10.17 23.61 16.50
CA LYS A 274 -10.50 23.23 17.88
C LYS A 274 -9.23 23.16 18.74
N MET A 275 -8.15 22.60 18.20
CA MET A 275 -6.90 22.37 18.92
C MET A 275 -6.05 23.64 19.09
N PHE A 276 -5.91 24.42 18.02
CA PHE A 276 -4.99 25.58 17.95
C PHE A 276 -5.70 26.93 17.94
N GLY A 277 -7.04 26.92 18.03
CA GLY A 277 -7.88 28.10 17.86
C GLY A 277 -8.09 28.50 16.40
N PRO A 278 -8.97 29.48 16.13
CA PRO A 278 -9.36 29.83 14.78
C PRO A 278 -8.23 30.51 13.99
N GLY A 279 -8.39 30.52 12.67
CA GLY A 279 -7.63 31.37 11.75
C GLY A 279 -7.73 32.85 12.14
N LYS A 280 -6.71 33.62 11.78
CA LYS A 280 -6.57 35.05 12.10
C LYS A 280 -7.13 35.97 11.01
N ALA A 281 -7.39 35.45 9.81
CA ALA A 281 -8.05 36.17 8.72
C ALA A 281 -9.51 36.56 9.10
N PRO A 282 -9.90 37.85 8.96
CA PRO A 282 -11.28 38.27 9.20
C PRO A 282 -12.27 37.55 8.28
N GLY A 283 -13.28 36.90 8.86
CA GLY A 283 -14.31 36.17 8.12
C GLY A 283 -13.97 34.71 7.79
N PHE A 284 -12.75 34.25 8.10
CA PHE A 284 -12.27 32.89 7.78
C PHE A 284 -11.78 32.16 9.04
N PRO A 285 -12.67 31.86 10.01
CA PRO A 285 -12.26 31.24 11.27
C PRO A 285 -11.72 29.80 11.12
N GLY A 286 -11.98 29.13 9.99
CA GLY A 286 -11.44 27.81 9.67
C GLY A 286 -10.02 27.82 9.11
N GLY A 287 -9.39 28.98 8.92
CA GLY A 287 -8.01 29.08 8.43
C GLY A 287 -6.99 28.43 9.36
N LEU A 288 -5.91 27.86 8.79
CA LEU A 288 -4.86 27.17 9.55
C LEU A 288 -3.78 28.16 10.02
N ASN A 289 -3.64 28.31 11.33
CA ASN A 289 -2.76 29.31 11.94
C ASN A 289 -1.35 28.77 12.25
N HIS A 290 -0.44 29.66 12.67
CA HIS A 290 0.98 29.30 12.80
C HIS A 290 1.24 28.24 13.87
N LEU A 291 0.38 28.11 14.90
CA LEU A 291 0.56 27.10 15.96
C LEU A 291 0.31 25.67 15.44
N TYR A 292 -0.63 25.52 14.51
CA TYR A 292 -0.82 24.26 13.77
C TYR A 292 0.41 23.96 12.91
N TRP A 293 0.86 24.96 12.14
CA TRP A 293 2.00 24.80 11.24
C TRP A 293 3.31 24.54 11.98
N GLU A 294 3.53 25.09 13.18
CA GLU A 294 4.68 24.74 14.01
C GLU A 294 4.77 23.23 14.27
N LYS A 295 3.62 22.57 14.50
CA LYS A 295 3.57 21.12 14.71
C LYS A 295 3.79 20.32 13.43
N VAL A 296 3.28 20.79 12.29
CA VAL A 296 3.57 20.16 10.99
C VAL A 296 5.07 20.31 10.66
N PHE A 297 5.65 21.50 10.85
CA PHE A 297 7.05 21.78 10.54
C PHE A 297 8.02 21.02 11.44
N GLU A 298 7.70 20.86 12.73
CA GLU A 298 8.47 20.02 13.64
C GLU A 298 8.54 18.57 13.14
N ALA A 299 7.38 17.98 12.79
CA ALA A 299 7.31 16.62 12.29
C ALA A 299 8.03 16.46 10.94
N ALA A 300 7.82 17.40 10.01
CA ALA A 300 8.49 17.43 8.71
C ALA A 300 10.02 17.36 8.87
N LEU A 301 10.60 18.22 9.71
CA LEU A 301 12.06 18.24 9.93
C LEU A 301 12.56 16.99 10.65
N ARG A 302 11.80 16.44 11.60
CA ARG A 302 12.13 15.16 12.27
C ARG A 302 12.13 13.98 11.28
N MET A 303 11.30 14.04 10.24
CA MET A 303 11.30 13.09 9.11
C MET A 303 12.27 13.50 7.97
N LYS A 304 13.06 14.57 8.15
CA LYS A 304 14.04 15.10 7.17
C LYS A 304 13.44 15.70 5.89
N ALA A 305 12.19 16.11 5.92
CA ALA A 305 11.58 16.96 4.91
C ALA A 305 12.02 18.42 5.05
N ASN A 306 12.11 19.13 3.93
CA ASN A 306 12.39 20.58 3.88
C ASN A 306 11.38 21.37 3.05
N TYR A 307 10.43 20.73 2.36
CA TYR A 307 9.55 21.37 1.40
C TYR A 307 8.09 21.09 1.75
N ILE A 308 7.21 22.10 1.70
CA ILE A 308 5.78 21.92 2.00
C ILE A 308 4.92 22.69 0.99
N TRP A 309 3.88 22.03 0.51
CA TRP A 309 2.70 22.70 -0.06
C TRP A 309 1.63 22.81 1.03
N PRO A 310 1.17 24.02 1.36
CA PRO A 310 0.17 24.19 2.40
C PRO A 310 -1.24 23.86 1.89
N ALA A 311 -2.15 23.58 2.83
CA ALA A 311 -3.58 23.37 2.59
C ALA A 311 -4.20 24.48 1.72
N VAL A 312 -5.10 24.10 0.79
CA VAL A 312 -5.66 25.02 -0.21
C VAL A 312 -7.19 25.04 -0.28
N TRP A 313 -7.92 24.07 0.29
CA TRP A 313 -9.38 24.00 0.16
C TRP A 313 -10.07 24.93 1.15
N GLY A 314 -10.37 26.14 0.69
CA GLY A 314 -10.88 27.23 1.54
C GLY A 314 -9.81 27.80 2.48
N ARG A 315 -8.53 27.42 2.28
CA ARG A 315 -7.37 27.82 3.08
C ARG A 315 -6.44 28.71 2.26
N ALA A 316 -5.92 29.75 2.89
CA ALA A 316 -4.99 30.70 2.26
C ALA A 316 -3.83 30.94 3.22
N PHE A 317 -2.78 30.12 3.12
CA PHE A 317 -1.69 30.06 4.09
C PHE A 317 -1.19 31.43 4.57
N ALA A 318 -0.92 32.36 3.65
CA ALA A 318 -0.40 33.68 4.01
C ALA A 318 -1.42 34.60 4.71
N GLU A 319 -2.71 34.43 4.45
CA GLU A 319 -3.77 35.25 5.03
C GLU A 319 -4.34 34.65 6.31
N ASP A 320 -4.45 33.31 6.36
CA ASP A 320 -4.97 32.56 7.50
C ASP A 320 -4.25 32.93 8.79
N ASP A 321 -2.95 33.17 8.72
CA ASP A 321 -2.20 33.86 9.77
C ASP A 321 -0.96 34.57 9.18
N PRO A 322 -0.79 35.90 9.38
CA PRO A 322 0.40 36.62 8.94
C PRO A 322 1.74 36.07 9.46
N GLU A 323 1.75 35.32 10.56
CA GLU A 323 2.96 34.70 11.10
C GLU A 323 3.34 33.36 10.43
N ASN A 324 2.50 32.81 9.55
CA ASN A 324 2.72 31.48 8.96
C ASN A 324 4.05 31.40 8.18
N HIS A 325 4.34 32.35 7.28
CA HIS A 325 5.59 32.35 6.51
C HIS A 325 6.83 32.61 7.39
N LYS A 326 6.73 33.54 8.35
CA LYS A 326 7.82 33.79 9.29
C LYS A 326 8.14 32.56 10.14
N THR A 327 7.10 31.81 10.52
CA THR A 327 7.24 30.53 11.22
C THR A 327 7.92 29.48 10.33
N ALA A 328 7.53 29.37 9.06
CA ALA A 328 8.20 28.49 8.09
C ALA A 328 9.71 28.83 7.96
N SER A 329 10.06 30.10 7.76
CA SER A 329 11.46 30.55 7.67
C SER A 329 12.25 30.27 8.95
N ARG A 330 11.64 30.47 10.13
CA ARG A 330 12.25 30.14 11.42
C ARG A 330 12.56 28.65 11.53
N TYR A 331 11.67 27.77 11.08
CA TYR A 331 11.89 26.33 11.07
C TYR A 331 12.85 25.90 9.95
N GLY A 332 13.04 26.75 8.93
CA GLY A 332 13.82 26.44 7.74
C GLY A 332 13.02 25.68 6.69
N ILE A 333 11.69 25.73 6.71
CA ILE A 333 10.85 25.09 5.68
C ILE A 333 10.87 25.95 4.41
N VAL A 334 11.22 25.32 3.29
CA VAL A 334 11.09 25.88 1.96
C VAL A 334 9.62 25.80 1.55
N MET A 335 9.03 26.94 1.25
CA MET A 335 7.61 27.00 0.88
C MET A 335 7.41 26.82 -0.62
N GLY A 336 6.43 25.99 -0.97
CA GLY A 336 5.88 25.90 -2.31
C GLY A 336 4.37 26.11 -2.32
N THR A 337 3.80 26.01 -3.51
CA THR A 337 2.35 26.02 -3.74
C THR A 337 2.02 24.95 -4.77
N SER A 338 0.81 24.40 -4.71
CA SER A 338 0.33 23.42 -5.69
C SER A 338 0.38 23.97 -7.11
N HIS A 339 0.35 23.09 -8.11
CA HIS A 339 0.53 23.43 -9.52
C HIS A 339 -0.49 24.42 -10.11
N GLU A 340 -1.60 24.67 -9.42
CA GLU A 340 -2.64 25.63 -9.83
C GLU A 340 -2.48 27.01 -9.19
N ALA A 341 -1.58 27.14 -8.21
CA ALA A 341 -1.39 28.31 -7.36
C ALA A 341 -0.02 28.95 -7.65
N PRO A 342 0.16 29.65 -8.78
CA PRO A 342 1.48 30.13 -9.19
C PRO A 342 1.95 31.32 -8.34
N MET A 343 3.25 31.61 -8.41
CA MET A 343 3.85 32.84 -7.87
C MET A 343 3.72 33.00 -6.35
N LEU A 344 3.72 31.88 -5.61
CA LEU A 344 3.54 31.81 -4.15
C LEU A 344 2.23 32.48 -3.68
N GLN A 345 1.20 32.43 -4.53
CA GLN A 345 -0.17 32.87 -4.23
C GLN A 345 -1.08 31.65 -4.19
N GLY A 346 -1.59 31.31 -3.00
CA GLY A 346 -2.61 30.27 -2.87
C GLY A 346 -3.89 30.66 -3.62
N ILE A 347 -4.61 29.68 -4.20
CA ILE A 347 -5.80 29.99 -5.02
C ILE A 347 -6.88 30.75 -4.25
N GLU A 348 -7.01 30.49 -2.95
CA GLU A 348 -7.96 31.19 -2.08
C GLU A 348 -7.58 32.66 -1.80
N GLU A 349 -6.31 33.05 -1.95
CA GLU A 349 -5.90 34.46 -1.90
C GLU A 349 -6.48 35.26 -3.08
N TRP A 350 -6.87 34.60 -4.16
CA TRP A 350 -7.68 35.22 -5.22
C TRP A 350 -9.17 35.12 -4.90
N ASN A 351 -9.67 33.90 -4.63
CA ASN A 351 -11.10 33.63 -4.48
C ASN A 351 -11.77 34.46 -3.38
N ARG A 352 -11.09 34.68 -2.24
CA ARG A 352 -11.61 35.46 -1.11
C ARG A 352 -11.86 36.93 -1.43
N HIS A 353 -11.20 37.47 -2.44
CA HIS A 353 -11.25 38.91 -2.77
C HIS A 353 -12.01 39.22 -4.06
N VAL A 354 -12.38 38.20 -4.84
CA VAL A 354 -13.27 38.36 -5.99
C VAL A 354 -14.70 38.62 -5.50
N VAL A 355 -15.29 39.70 -6.00
CA VAL A 355 -16.72 39.98 -5.78
C VAL A 355 -17.51 39.32 -6.92
N PRO A 356 -18.38 38.33 -6.63
CA PRO A 356 -19.12 37.62 -7.66
C PRO A 356 -20.12 38.54 -8.36
N GLU A 357 -20.49 38.16 -9.58
CA GLU A 357 -21.52 38.85 -10.35
C GLU A 357 -22.90 38.75 -9.67
N VAL A 358 -23.68 39.82 -9.73
CA VAL A 358 -25.09 39.82 -9.30
C VAL A 358 -25.96 39.54 -10.51
N LYS A 359 -26.79 38.51 -10.43
CA LYS A 359 -27.76 38.15 -11.46
C LYS A 359 -29.17 38.56 -11.05
N ASP A 360 -29.97 39.03 -12.00
CA ASP A 360 -31.41 39.23 -11.81
C ASP A 360 -32.16 37.88 -11.79
N ALA A 361 -33.48 37.92 -11.52
CA ALA A 361 -34.31 36.72 -11.49
C ALA A 361 -34.41 35.98 -12.85
N ALA A 362 -34.00 36.61 -13.94
CA ALA A 362 -33.93 36.01 -15.27
C ALA A 362 -32.52 35.48 -15.60
N GLY A 363 -31.57 35.57 -14.65
CA GLY A 363 -30.20 35.11 -14.82
C GLY A 363 -29.27 36.11 -15.53
N ASN A 364 -29.74 37.32 -15.84
CA ASN A 364 -28.91 38.34 -16.47
C ASN A 364 -28.00 39.00 -15.44
N VAL A 365 -26.73 39.18 -15.78
CA VAL A 365 -25.78 39.90 -14.95
C VAL A 365 -26.15 41.39 -14.90
N VAL A 366 -26.51 41.89 -13.71
CA VAL A 366 -26.84 43.30 -13.44
C VAL A 366 -25.71 44.04 -12.71
N THR A 367 -24.80 43.32 -12.09
CA THR A 367 -23.53 43.85 -11.59
C THR A 367 -22.44 42.86 -11.99
N PRO A 368 -21.45 43.27 -12.81
CA PRO A 368 -20.40 42.37 -13.25
C PRO A 368 -19.53 41.95 -12.07
N LYS A 369 -18.83 40.84 -12.25
CA LYS A 369 -17.77 40.41 -11.35
C LYS A 369 -16.63 41.45 -11.32
N THR A 370 -15.97 41.60 -10.19
CA THR A 370 -14.81 42.51 -10.02
C THR A 370 -13.75 41.89 -9.10
N ASP A 371 -12.48 42.29 -9.29
CA ASP A 371 -11.35 41.96 -8.40
C ASP A 371 -10.78 43.21 -7.70
N PRO A 372 -9.94 43.04 -6.66
CA PRO A 372 -9.30 44.17 -5.96
C PRO A 372 -8.27 44.94 -6.80
N TYR A 373 -7.98 44.52 -8.04
CA TYR A 373 -7.02 45.16 -8.94
C TYR A 373 -7.72 45.97 -10.06
N GLY A 374 -9.05 46.06 -10.03
CA GLY A 374 -9.85 46.81 -11.00
C GLY A 374 -10.11 46.07 -12.31
N GLY A 375 -9.89 44.75 -12.34
CA GLY A 375 -10.16 43.87 -13.47
C GLY A 375 -11.55 43.23 -13.46
N THR A 376 -11.71 42.18 -14.27
CA THR A 376 -13.00 41.49 -14.47
C THR A 376 -13.34 40.48 -13.36
N GLY A 377 -12.41 40.20 -12.45
CA GLY A 377 -12.52 39.12 -11.46
C GLY A 377 -12.38 37.71 -12.03
N ASP A 378 -12.15 37.56 -13.33
CA ASP A 378 -11.97 36.23 -13.92
C ASP A 378 -10.54 35.75 -13.76
N TRP A 379 -10.39 34.49 -13.34
CA TRP A 379 -9.12 33.77 -13.37
C TRP A 379 -8.84 33.27 -14.79
N ARG A 380 -8.65 34.22 -15.71
CA ARG A 380 -8.40 33.98 -17.13
C ARG A 380 -7.41 34.99 -17.68
N PHE A 381 -6.22 34.53 -18.06
CA PHE A 381 -5.15 35.43 -18.48
C PHE A 381 -5.49 36.23 -19.75
N SER A 382 -6.17 35.61 -20.72
CA SER A 382 -6.58 36.28 -21.96
C SER A 382 -7.57 37.46 -21.77
N VAL A 383 -8.26 37.51 -20.62
CA VAL A 383 -9.28 38.52 -20.32
C VAL A 383 -8.86 39.47 -19.21
N ASN A 384 -8.11 38.98 -18.22
CA ASN A 384 -7.83 39.68 -16.96
C ASN A 384 -6.33 39.73 -16.61
N SER A 385 -5.45 39.70 -17.63
CA SER A 385 -3.99 39.60 -17.47
C SER A 385 -3.40 40.64 -16.50
N GLU A 386 -3.78 41.91 -16.59
CA GLU A 386 -3.19 42.96 -15.75
C GLU A 386 -3.53 42.78 -14.26
N ALA A 387 -4.75 42.35 -13.94
CA ALA A 387 -5.14 42.04 -12.55
C ALA A 387 -4.41 40.79 -12.02
N LEU A 388 -4.26 39.76 -12.87
CA LEU A 388 -3.51 38.55 -12.51
C LEU A 388 -2.03 38.81 -12.31
N LYS A 389 -1.40 39.62 -13.17
CA LYS A 389 -0.01 40.08 -12.98
C LYS A 389 0.14 40.85 -11.67
N ALA A 390 -0.76 41.79 -11.38
CA ALA A 390 -0.74 42.54 -10.12
C ALA A 390 -0.95 41.64 -8.89
N HIS A 391 -1.76 40.60 -9.02
CA HIS A 391 -1.93 39.58 -7.98
C HIS A 391 -0.64 38.77 -7.75
N TRP A 392 -0.04 38.26 -8.82
CA TRP A 392 1.23 37.52 -8.77
C TRP A 392 2.39 38.37 -8.24
N THR A 393 2.47 39.64 -8.63
CA THR A 393 3.46 40.59 -8.09
C THR A 393 3.40 40.65 -6.58
N LYS A 394 2.21 40.68 -5.95
CA LYS A 394 2.10 40.69 -4.48
C LYS A 394 2.69 39.46 -3.81
N GLY A 395 2.61 38.28 -4.45
CA GLY A 395 3.21 37.05 -3.93
C GLY A 395 4.72 37.14 -3.86
N ILE A 396 5.34 37.70 -4.91
CA ILE A 396 6.79 37.88 -4.97
C ILE A 396 7.26 39.06 -4.12
N GLU A 397 6.48 40.15 -4.02
CA GLU A 397 6.75 41.22 -3.06
C GLU A 397 6.78 40.66 -1.64
N ARG A 398 5.78 39.83 -1.27
CA ARG A 398 5.76 39.12 0.02
C ARG A 398 6.97 38.22 0.22
N MET A 399 7.38 37.48 -0.82
CA MET A 399 8.58 36.64 -0.78
C MET A 399 9.83 37.45 -0.40
N VAL A 400 10.02 38.62 -1.01
CA VAL A 400 11.15 39.51 -0.72
C VAL A 400 11.01 40.15 0.66
N ASP A 401 9.84 40.74 0.96
CA ASP A 401 9.60 41.51 2.18
C ASP A 401 9.72 40.65 3.45
N GLN A 402 9.33 39.38 3.37
CA GLN A 402 9.37 38.44 4.50
C GLN A 402 10.57 37.47 4.44
N ASN A 403 11.47 37.63 3.46
CA ASN A 403 12.62 36.74 3.25
C ASN A 403 12.22 35.25 3.25
N ILE A 404 11.23 34.93 2.42
CA ILE A 404 10.70 33.56 2.28
C ILE A 404 11.65 32.77 1.38
N GLU A 405 12.17 31.66 1.90
CA GLU A 405 12.81 30.65 1.06
C GLU A 405 11.72 29.84 0.37
N GLY A 406 11.62 29.94 -0.95
CA GLY A 406 10.55 29.29 -1.69
C GLY A 406 10.95 28.78 -3.06
N VAL A 407 10.23 27.76 -3.53
CA VAL A 407 10.27 27.28 -4.92
C VAL A 407 9.03 27.81 -5.61
N VAL A 408 9.22 28.73 -6.57
CA VAL A 408 8.13 29.47 -7.19
C VAL A 408 7.47 28.63 -8.29
N THR A 409 6.20 28.29 -8.08
CA THR A 409 5.36 27.64 -9.09
C THR A 409 5.07 28.58 -10.26
N LEU A 410 5.34 28.13 -11.47
CA LEU A 410 5.05 28.82 -12.73
C LEU A 410 3.85 28.18 -13.45
N GLY A 411 3.37 28.85 -14.48
CA GLY A 411 2.20 28.45 -15.27
C GLY A 411 0.90 28.88 -14.60
N MET A 412 -0.21 28.37 -15.09
CA MET A 412 -1.55 28.68 -14.58
C MET A 412 -2.50 27.53 -14.94
N ARG A 413 -3.37 27.14 -14.01
CA ARG A 413 -4.52 26.27 -14.28
C ARG A 413 -5.78 26.95 -13.77
N GLY A 414 -6.96 26.45 -14.16
CA GLY A 414 -8.23 27.02 -13.72
C GLY A 414 -8.44 26.83 -12.21
N PRO A 415 -9.29 27.64 -11.56
CA PRO A 415 -9.48 27.58 -10.12
C PRO A 415 -10.14 26.26 -9.69
N GLY A 416 -9.61 25.60 -8.66
CA GLY A 416 -10.19 24.36 -8.11
C GLY A 416 -9.82 23.10 -8.90
N ASP A 417 -8.58 23.03 -9.36
CA ASP A 417 -7.94 21.93 -10.09
C ASP A 417 -8.53 21.65 -11.48
N VAL A 418 -9.13 22.65 -12.13
CA VAL A 418 -9.76 22.51 -13.46
C VAL A 418 -8.84 22.94 -14.60
N SER A 419 -9.01 22.35 -15.78
CA SER A 419 -8.23 22.73 -16.97
C SER A 419 -8.52 24.16 -17.43
N LEU A 420 -7.55 24.79 -18.10
CA LEU A 420 -7.78 26.07 -18.78
C LEU A 420 -8.73 25.91 -19.98
N PRO A 421 -9.49 26.96 -20.35
CA PRO A 421 -10.28 26.96 -21.59
C PRO A 421 -9.41 26.64 -22.82
N PRO A 422 -9.92 25.93 -23.85
CA PRO A 422 -9.14 25.56 -25.04
C PRO A 422 -8.51 26.75 -25.78
N GLU A 423 -9.16 27.91 -25.76
CA GLU A 423 -8.64 29.16 -26.34
C GLU A 423 -7.42 29.74 -25.60
N ASP A 424 -7.18 29.30 -24.36
CA ASP A 424 -6.09 29.69 -23.48
C ASP A 424 -4.92 28.68 -23.51
N GLY A 425 -4.79 27.93 -24.62
CA GLY A 425 -3.83 26.84 -24.81
C GLY A 425 -2.34 27.26 -24.95
N ILE A 426 -1.55 26.44 -25.67
CA ILE A 426 -0.08 26.50 -25.69
C ILE A 426 0.53 27.93 -25.82
N PRO A 427 0.16 28.78 -26.80
CA PRO A 427 0.79 30.09 -26.95
C PRO A 427 0.55 31.03 -25.75
N LEU A 428 -0.60 30.91 -25.09
CA LEU A 428 -0.90 31.72 -23.91
C LEU A 428 -0.10 31.25 -22.70
N MET A 429 0.14 29.95 -22.57
CA MET A 429 0.97 29.40 -21.51
C MET A 429 2.42 29.92 -21.57
N GLU A 430 2.97 30.04 -22.78
CA GLU A 430 4.30 30.66 -23.00
C GLU A 430 4.31 32.13 -22.56
N GLU A 431 3.26 32.89 -22.87
CA GLU A 431 3.11 34.30 -22.46
C GLU A 431 2.96 34.44 -20.94
N ILE A 432 2.18 33.56 -20.30
CA ILE A 432 2.00 33.51 -18.84
C ILE A 432 3.34 33.30 -18.15
N ILE A 433 4.08 32.26 -18.56
CA ILE A 433 5.38 31.93 -17.97
C ILE A 433 6.40 33.06 -18.20
N ALA A 434 6.41 33.67 -19.39
CA ALA A 434 7.27 34.83 -19.66
C ALA A 434 6.94 36.01 -18.74
N SER A 435 5.65 36.33 -18.57
CA SER A 435 5.19 37.42 -17.69
C SER A 435 5.56 37.18 -16.22
N GLN A 436 5.39 35.93 -15.76
CA GLN A 436 5.77 35.52 -14.41
C GLN A 436 7.29 35.67 -14.17
N ARG A 437 8.11 35.28 -15.14
CA ARG A 437 9.57 35.43 -15.04
C ARG A 437 10.02 36.89 -15.07
N GLU A 438 9.33 37.75 -15.82
CA GLU A 438 9.57 39.20 -15.78
C GLU A 438 9.26 39.77 -14.39
N ILE A 439 8.11 39.42 -13.79
CA ILE A 439 7.76 39.81 -12.43
C ILE A 439 8.82 39.34 -11.42
N LEU A 440 9.30 38.10 -11.53
CA LEU A 440 10.35 37.58 -10.66
C LEU A 440 11.64 38.40 -10.74
N ALA A 441 12.13 38.67 -11.95
CA ALA A 441 13.33 39.46 -12.14
C ALA A 441 13.18 40.90 -11.62
N ASP A 442 12.05 41.54 -11.92
CA ASP A 442 11.79 42.93 -11.59
C ASP A 442 11.61 43.16 -10.09
N VAL A 443 10.84 42.31 -9.41
CA VAL A 443 10.54 42.46 -7.98
C VAL A 443 11.72 42.04 -7.12
N THR A 444 12.38 40.93 -7.44
CA THR A 444 13.52 40.45 -6.63
C THR A 444 14.82 41.21 -6.91
N GLY A 445 14.96 41.80 -8.11
CA GLY A 445 16.21 42.40 -8.58
C GLY A 445 17.35 41.39 -8.78
N GLN A 446 17.04 40.09 -8.81
CA GLN A 446 17.99 39.00 -8.98
C GLN A 446 17.96 38.45 -10.41
N ASP A 447 19.02 37.73 -10.78
CA ASP A 447 18.99 36.91 -11.99
C ASP A 447 17.94 35.81 -11.81
N VAL A 448 16.92 35.82 -12.66
CA VAL A 448 15.80 34.86 -12.61
C VAL A 448 16.29 33.40 -12.68
N THR A 449 17.43 33.12 -13.31
CA THR A 449 18.00 31.76 -13.37
C THR A 449 18.49 31.24 -12.02
N GLN A 450 18.71 32.12 -11.05
CA GLN A 450 19.15 31.76 -9.69
C GLN A 450 17.97 31.60 -8.72
N ILE A 451 16.75 31.96 -9.13
CA ILE A 451 15.55 31.83 -8.31
C ILE A 451 14.94 30.44 -8.55
N PRO A 452 14.79 29.59 -7.52
CA PRO A 452 14.18 28.27 -7.67
C PRO A 452 12.76 28.38 -8.24
N GLN A 453 12.55 27.80 -9.42
CA GLN A 453 11.27 27.78 -10.12
C GLN A 453 10.88 26.35 -10.46
N VAL A 454 9.57 26.12 -10.52
CA VAL A 454 9.01 24.83 -10.89
C VAL A 454 7.83 24.97 -11.84
N TRP A 455 7.72 24.04 -12.78
CA TRP A 455 6.51 23.84 -13.55
C TRP A 455 6.08 22.36 -13.47
N THR A 456 4.91 22.12 -12.92
CA THR A 456 4.37 20.78 -12.69
C THR A 456 3.47 20.37 -13.85
N LEU A 457 3.83 19.27 -14.52
CA LEU A 457 3.13 18.73 -15.67
C LEU A 457 1.95 17.86 -15.23
N TYR A 458 0.90 18.52 -14.74
CA TYR A 458 -0.28 17.84 -14.19
C TYR A 458 -1.44 17.81 -15.19
N LYS A 459 -2.12 16.66 -15.29
CA LYS A 459 -3.25 16.39 -16.21
C LYS A 459 -3.00 16.90 -17.64
N GLU A 460 -3.71 17.94 -18.10
CA GLU A 460 -3.62 18.43 -19.48
C GLU A 460 -2.32 19.13 -19.83
N ILE A 461 -1.60 19.64 -18.83
CA ILE A 461 -0.30 20.28 -19.03
C ILE A 461 0.73 19.28 -19.57
N GLN A 462 0.59 18.01 -19.19
CA GLN A 462 1.38 16.92 -19.78
C GLN A 462 1.17 16.81 -21.29
N GLY A 463 -0.08 16.94 -21.76
CA GLY A 463 -0.40 16.90 -23.18
C GLY A 463 0.24 18.07 -23.94
N TYR A 464 0.34 19.26 -23.32
CA TYR A 464 1.04 20.40 -23.92
C TYR A 464 2.54 20.13 -24.04
N TRP A 465 3.15 19.54 -23.02
CA TRP A 465 4.55 19.10 -23.07
C TRP A 465 4.76 18.10 -24.20
N ASP A 466 3.90 17.11 -24.35
CA ASP A 466 4.01 16.13 -25.42
C ASP A 466 3.82 16.77 -26.81
N ALA A 467 3.02 17.83 -26.91
CA ALA A 467 2.84 18.63 -28.12
C ALA A 467 4.00 19.61 -28.42
N GLY A 468 4.98 19.73 -27.52
CA GLY A 468 6.26 20.42 -27.77
C GLY A 468 6.50 21.72 -27.00
N ILE A 469 5.60 22.16 -26.11
CA ILE A 469 5.88 23.33 -25.25
C ILE A 469 7.05 23.02 -24.31
N ARG A 470 7.93 23.98 -24.05
CA ARG A 470 9.07 23.81 -23.15
C ARG A 470 9.25 25.05 -22.28
N VAL A 471 9.84 24.86 -21.10
CA VAL A 471 10.27 25.92 -20.18
C VAL A 471 11.79 26.10 -20.21
N PRO A 472 12.31 27.30 -19.87
CA PRO A 472 13.75 27.55 -19.74
C PRO A 472 14.48 26.49 -18.91
N ASP A 473 15.75 26.22 -19.24
CA ASP A 473 16.48 25.05 -18.72
C ASP A 473 16.61 25.02 -17.19
N ASP A 474 16.71 26.20 -16.57
CA ASP A 474 16.79 26.45 -15.12
C ASP A 474 15.51 26.11 -14.33
N VAL A 475 14.36 26.00 -15.01
CA VAL A 475 13.09 25.64 -14.37
C VAL A 475 13.05 24.14 -14.09
N THR A 476 12.73 23.77 -12.84
CA THR A 476 12.50 22.37 -12.46
C THR A 476 11.21 21.89 -13.13
N VAL A 477 11.26 20.75 -13.81
CA VAL A 477 10.05 20.11 -14.35
C VAL A 477 9.61 19.00 -13.41
N VAL A 478 8.39 19.10 -12.87
CA VAL A 478 7.82 18.10 -11.99
C VAL A 478 6.85 17.21 -12.75
N TRP A 479 7.12 15.91 -12.74
CA TRP A 479 6.26 14.88 -13.29
C TRP A 479 5.24 14.43 -12.26
N ALA A 480 3.95 14.47 -12.60
CA ALA A 480 2.93 13.91 -11.75
C ALA A 480 2.79 12.39 -11.97
N ASP A 481 2.46 11.66 -10.92
CA ASP A 481 1.81 10.36 -11.05
C ASP A 481 0.39 10.52 -11.63
N ASP A 482 -0.33 9.42 -11.72
CA ASP A 482 -1.71 9.40 -12.18
C ASP A 482 -2.74 9.66 -11.07
N ASN A 483 -2.31 10.22 -9.94
CA ASN A 483 -3.07 10.40 -8.71
C ASN A 483 -3.38 9.10 -7.95
N TRP A 484 -2.79 7.98 -8.35
CA TRP A 484 -2.95 6.69 -7.68
C TRP A 484 -1.60 5.99 -7.46
N GLY A 485 -0.52 6.75 -7.48
CA GLY A 485 0.81 6.25 -7.22
C GLY A 485 1.50 5.60 -8.43
N ASN A 486 1.05 5.83 -9.68
CA ASN A 486 1.76 5.35 -10.87
C ASN A 486 2.26 6.51 -11.73
N MET A 487 3.58 6.65 -11.89
CA MET A 487 4.23 7.70 -12.68
C MET A 487 3.71 7.70 -14.12
N LYS A 488 3.14 8.83 -14.56
CA LYS A 488 2.59 8.98 -15.91
C LYS A 488 3.68 9.06 -16.97
N ARG A 489 4.74 9.79 -16.65
CA ARG A 489 5.83 10.19 -17.54
C ARG A 489 7.10 10.41 -16.74
N LEU A 490 8.23 10.17 -17.39
CA LEU A 490 9.57 10.42 -16.87
C LEU A 490 10.45 10.96 -18.01
N PRO A 491 11.58 11.63 -17.70
CA PRO A 491 12.54 12.02 -18.73
C PRO A 491 13.12 10.78 -19.42
N LYS A 492 13.86 10.96 -20.53
CA LYS A 492 14.59 9.83 -21.13
C LYS A 492 15.77 9.42 -20.23
N PRO A 493 16.22 8.14 -20.27
CA PRO A 493 17.42 7.74 -19.56
C PRO A 493 18.61 8.63 -19.90
N GLY A 494 19.25 9.20 -18.88
CA GLY A 494 20.41 10.10 -19.05
C GLY A 494 20.09 11.52 -19.52
N GLU A 495 18.82 11.87 -19.77
CA GLU A 495 18.41 13.26 -20.04
C GLU A 495 18.62 14.12 -18.78
N GLN A 496 19.17 15.31 -18.97
CA GLN A 496 19.50 16.24 -17.90
C GLN A 496 19.13 17.66 -18.32
N ARG A 497 18.78 18.48 -17.33
CA ARG A 497 18.55 19.92 -17.47
C ARG A 497 19.04 20.65 -16.23
N GLU A 498 19.39 21.92 -16.34
CA GLU A 498 19.95 22.73 -15.23
C GLU A 498 19.01 22.76 -14.01
N GLY A 499 17.71 22.95 -14.26
CA GLY A 499 16.65 22.93 -13.25
C GLY A 499 16.41 21.55 -12.62
N GLY A 500 16.88 20.48 -13.25
CA GLY A 500 16.56 19.10 -12.87
C GLY A 500 15.08 18.73 -13.03
N TYR A 501 14.73 17.54 -12.56
CA TYR A 501 13.36 17.01 -12.57
C TYR A 501 12.87 16.67 -11.16
N GLY A 502 11.57 16.74 -10.96
CA GLY A 502 10.90 16.33 -9.74
C GLY A 502 9.70 15.41 -9.95
N ILE A 503 9.10 14.94 -8.85
CA ILE A 503 7.84 14.20 -8.85
C ILE A 503 6.78 14.86 -7.96
N TYR A 504 5.53 14.73 -8.37
CA TYR A 504 4.35 14.90 -7.52
C TYR A 504 3.61 13.56 -7.44
N TYR A 505 3.55 12.98 -6.25
CA TYR A 505 3.00 11.64 -5.97
C TYR A 505 1.76 11.72 -5.06
N HIS A 506 0.95 10.67 -4.95
CA HIS A 506 -0.25 10.67 -4.11
C HIS A 506 -0.35 9.46 -3.16
N PHE A 507 -0.66 9.75 -1.89
CA PHE A 507 -1.20 8.79 -0.91
C PHE A 507 -2.67 9.07 -0.54
N ASP A 508 -3.20 10.24 -0.92
CA ASP A 508 -4.61 10.63 -0.82
C ASP A 508 -5.05 11.29 -2.13
N TYR A 509 -6.34 11.15 -2.50
CA TYR A 509 -6.87 11.78 -3.70
C TYR A 509 -8.38 12.02 -3.69
N VAL A 510 -8.78 13.19 -4.22
CA VAL A 510 -10.14 13.50 -4.65
C VAL A 510 -10.24 13.54 -6.18
N GLY A 511 -10.98 12.59 -6.77
CA GLY A 511 -11.27 12.62 -8.20
C GLY A 511 -11.66 11.28 -8.86
N GLY A 512 -11.27 11.13 -10.12
CA GLY A 512 -11.63 10.00 -11.00
C GLY A 512 -11.16 8.65 -10.47
N GLY A 513 -11.84 7.58 -10.86
CA GLY A 513 -11.70 6.26 -10.23
C GLY A 513 -12.57 6.17 -8.99
N ARG A 514 -12.35 6.99 -7.96
CA ARG A 514 -13.15 7.26 -6.74
C ARG A 514 -12.18 7.84 -5.72
N ASN A 515 -12.67 8.72 -4.84
CA ASN A 515 -11.83 9.25 -3.77
C ASN A 515 -11.31 8.12 -2.86
N TYR A 516 -10.10 8.27 -2.34
CA TYR A 516 -9.57 7.47 -1.24
C TYR A 516 -8.95 8.43 -0.22
N LYS A 517 -9.58 8.53 0.96
CA LYS A 517 -9.34 9.63 1.92
C LYS A 517 -9.31 9.23 3.39
N TRP A 518 -9.65 7.99 3.70
CA TRP A 518 -10.02 7.61 5.07
C TRP A 518 -8.84 7.09 5.91
N VAL A 519 -8.13 6.09 5.39
CA VAL A 519 -7.01 5.39 6.03
C VAL A 519 -5.91 5.15 5.00
N ASP A 520 -4.67 4.87 5.43
CA ASP A 520 -3.56 4.52 4.53
C ASP A 520 -3.99 3.47 3.51
N THR A 521 -3.57 3.64 2.26
CA THR A 521 -3.79 2.64 1.22
C THR A 521 -2.54 2.33 0.37
N ALA A 522 -1.38 2.80 0.80
CA ALA A 522 -0.11 2.66 0.13
C ALA A 522 0.52 1.27 0.37
N LEU A 523 0.97 0.64 -0.71
CA LEU A 523 1.76 -0.59 -0.65
C LEU A 523 3.24 -0.23 -0.78
N LEU A 524 4.05 -0.45 0.26
CA LEU A 524 5.45 -0.03 0.24
C LEU A 524 6.30 -0.62 -0.90
N PRO A 525 6.14 -1.90 -1.31
CA PRO A 525 6.78 -2.40 -2.53
C PRO A 525 6.45 -1.59 -3.80
N ASN A 526 5.20 -1.10 -3.91
CA ASN A 526 4.78 -0.23 -5.02
C ASN A 526 5.42 1.16 -4.92
N VAL A 527 5.41 1.75 -3.72
CA VAL A 527 6.06 3.05 -3.47
C VAL A 527 7.55 2.96 -3.80
N TRP A 528 8.25 1.94 -3.29
CA TRP A 528 9.67 1.71 -3.57
C TRP A 528 9.92 1.62 -5.08
N GLU A 529 9.13 0.84 -5.81
CA GLU A 529 9.37 0.63 -7.24
C GLU A 529 9.18 1.91 -8.04
N GLN A 530 8.18 2.74 -7.70
CA GLN A 530 7.93 4.00 -8.40
C GLN A 530 8.97 5.09 -8.06
N LEU A 531 9.40 5.16 -6.80
CA LEU A 531 10.49 6.06 -6.39
C LEU A 531 11.83 5.63 -6.99
N HIS A 532 12.11 4.32 -7.03
CA HIS A 532 13.30 3.77 -7.66
C HIS A 532 13.31 4.02 -9.16
N LEU A 533 12.16 3.87 -9.83
CA LEU A 533 11.98 4.22 -11.23
C LEU A 533 12.29 5.69 -11.46
N ALA A 534 11.63 6.62 -10.74
CA ALA A 534 11.88 8.05 -10.89
C ALA A 534 13.35 8.42 -10.65
N TYR A 535 13.94 7.93 -9.55
CA TYR A 535 15.33 8.21 -9.20
C TYR A 535 16.32 7.70 -10.26
N SER A 536 16.12 6.48 -10.77
CA SER A 536 16.98 5.87 -11.80
C SER A 536 16.94 6.63 -13.13
N TYR A 537 15.86 7.37 -13.38
CA TYR A 537 15.70 8.27 -14.52
C TYR A 537 16.23 9.69 -14.25
N GLY A 538 16.95 9.91 -13.16
CA GLY A 538 17.55 11.21 -12.83
C GLY A 538 16.56 12.23 -12.25
N VAL A 539 15.41 11.78 -11.75
CA VAL A 539 14.42 12.66 -11.12
C VAL A 539 14.76 12.79 -9.64
N ASN A 540 15.58 13.79 -9.29
CA ASN A 540 16.12 13.98 -7.93
C ASN A 540 16.14 15.44 -7.45
N ARG A 541 15.49 16.38 -8.16
CA ARG A 541 15.48 17.80 -7.74
C ARG A 541 14.44 18.07 -6.67
N LEU A 542 13.19 17.67 -6.90
CA LEU A 542 12.05 18.02 -6.03
C LEU A 542 11.07 16.87 -5.95
N TRP A 543 10.86 16.30 -4.78
CA TRP A 543 9.85 15.27 -4.53
C TRP A 543 8.83 15.78 -3.53
N VAL A 544 7.56 15.75 -3.92
CA VAL A 544 6.43 16.11 -3.07
C VAL A 544 5.33 15.06 -3.21
N VAL A 545 4.70 14.68 -2.10
CA VAL A 545 3.60 13.70 -2.07
C VAL A 545 2.35 14.30 -1.41
N ASN A 546 1.17 14.10 -2.00
CA ASN A 546 -0.10 14.40 -1.34
C ASN A 546 -0.33 13.40 -0.20
N VAL A 547 -0.49 13.91 1.03
CA VAL A 547 -0.72 13.11 2.25
C VAL A 547 -2.09 13.38 2.87
N GLY A 548 -3.00 13.99 2.11
CA GLY A 548 -4.32 14.36 2.60
C GLY A 548 -4.22 15.20 3.87
N ASP A 549 -4.77 14.66 4.95
CA ASP A 549 -4.82 15.22 6.30
C ASP A 549 -3.53 15.09 7.13
N PHE A 550 -2.41 14.64 6.53
CA PHE A 550 -1.15 14.23 7.19
C PHE A 550 -1.26 12.96 8.03
N LYS A 551 -2.23 12.91 8.96
CA LYS A 551 -2.48 11.68 9.71
C LYS A 551 -3.13 10.63 8.81
N ASN A 552 -2.95 9.36 9.19
CA ASN A 552 -3.28 8.16 8.43
C ASN A 552 -2.29 7.85 7.29
N GLU A 553 -1.20 8.61 7.14
CA GLU A 553 -0.19 8.41 6.08
C GLU A 553 1.24 8.44 6.65
N GLU A 554 1.39 8.26 7.96
CA GLU A 554 2.64 8.46 8.68
C GLU A 554 3.75 7.49 8.24
N LEU A 555 3.40 6.20 8.08
CA LEU A 555 4.31 5.14 7.65
C LEU A 555 4.79 5.35 6.20
N PRO A 556 3.90 5.47 5.18
CA PRO A 556 4.35 5.68 3.80
C PRO A 556 5.04 7.04 3.60
N LEU A 557 4.64 8.10 4.32
CA LEU A 557 5.32 9.39 4.28
C LEU A 557 6.76 9.29 4.79
N GLN A 558 6.97 8.64 5.94
CA GLN A 558 8.32 8.51 6.47
C GLN A 558 9.20 7.66 5.53
N PHE A 559 8.66 6.60 4.91
CA PHE A 559 9.38 5.83 3.90
C PHE A 559 9.76 6.67 2.69
N PHE A 560 8.82 7.45 2.15
CA PHE A 560 9.05 8.34 1.02
C PHE A 560 10.22 9.30 1.29
N LEU A 561 10.26 9.91 2.48
CA LEU A 561 11.30 10.85 2.88
C LEU A 561 12.64 10.18 3.18
N ASP A 562 12.64 9.00 3.81
CA ASP A 562 13.84 8.21 4.04
C ASP A 562 14.48 7.71 2.74
N TYR A 563 13.65 7.28 1.79
CA TYR A 563 14.10 6.88 0.47
C TYR A 563 14.64 8.09 -0.31
N ALA A 564 13.95 9.24 -0.29
CA ALA A 564 14.42 10.49 -0.90
C ALA A 564 15.77 10.97 -0.33
N TRP A 565 16.06 10.67 0.94
CA TRP A 565 17.34 10.97 1.56
C TRP A 565 18.47 10.08 1.02
N ASN A 566 18.28 8.76 0.99
CA ASN A 566 19.31 7.82 0.53
C ASN A 566 18.68 6.56 -0.11
N PRO A 567 18.41 6.58 -1.43
CA PRO A 567 17.84 5.44 -2.15
C PRO A 567 18.73 4.18 -2.09
N GLU A 568 20.05 4.34 -2.11
CA GLU A 568 21.02 3.23 -2.10
C GLU A 568 21.00 2.45 -0.78
N ARG A 569 20.59 3.10 0.32
CA ARG A 569 20.43 2.45 1.62
C ARG A 569 19.28 1.44 1.62
N TRP A 570 18.25 1.68 0.80
CA TRP A 570 16.98 0.96 0.83
C TRP A 570 16.69 0.27 -0.50
N PRO A 571 17.50 -0.72 -0.93
CA PRO A 571 17.09 -1.60 -2.02
C PRO A 571 15.87 -2.43 -1.58
N ILE A 572 15.09 -2.95 -2.54
CA ILE A 572 13.85 -3.67 -2.24
C ILE A 572 14.02 -4.83 -1.26
N GLU A 573 15.19 -5.48 -1.26
CA GLU A 573 15.54 -6.59 -0.37
C GLU A 573 15.64 -6.18 1.10
N ARG A 574 15.76 -4.88 1.39
CA ARG A 574 15.84 -4.30 2.74
C ARG A 574 14.57 -3.58 3.16
N LEU A 575 13.48 -3.68 2.40
CA LEU A 575 12.23 -3.00 2.75
C LEU A 575 11.65 -3.50 4.07
N GLY A 576 11.63 -4.82 4.30
CA GLY A 576 11.20 -5.37 5.60
C GLY A 576 12.13 -5.01 6.77
N GLU A 577 13.41 -4.69 6.51
CA GLU A 577 14.28 -4.13 7.55
C GLU A 577 13.88 -2.70 7.89
N TRP A 578 13.50 -1.90 6.89
CA TRP A 578 12.99 -0.55 7.10
C TRP A 578 11.71 -0.57 7.94
N GLU A 579 10.73 -1.41 7.60
CA GLU A 579 9.47 -1.54 8.36
C GLU A 579 9.70 -1.97 9.81
N ARG A 580 10.60 -2.96 10.04
CA ARG A 580 11.02 -3.35 11.39
C ARG A 580 11.65 -2.19 12.16
N ARG A 581 12.50 -1.39 11.51
CA ARG A 581 13.15 -0.22 12.16
C ARG A 581 12.14 0.89 12.44
N TRP A 582 11.17 1.11 11.56
CA TRP A 582 10.10 2.07 11.77
C TRP A 582 9.24 1.66 12.97
N THR A 583 8.83 0.39 13.06
CA THR A 583 8.07 -0.11 14.22
C THR A 583 8.88 -0.10 15.51
N GLU A 584 10.18 -0.42 15.47
CA GLU A 584 11.08 -0.29 16.62
C GLU A 584 11.18 1.16 17.11
N GLN A 585 11.17 2.14 16.21
CA GLN A 585 11.18 3.56 16.56
C GLN A 585 9.91 3.96 17.32
N GLN A 586 8.76 3.35 17.01
CA GLN A 586 7.48 3.70 17.65
C GLN A 586 7.25 2.92 18.95
N PHE A 587 7.50 1.61 18.95
CA PHE A 587 7.04 0.71 20.01
C PHE A 587 8.19 0.03 20.79
N GLY A 588 9.45 0.27 20.40
CA GLY A 588 10.61 -0.43 20.94
C GLY A 588 10.83 -1.79 20.28
N SER A 589 11.92 -2.46 20.65
CA SER A 589 12.43 -3.64 19.93
C SER A 589 11.72 -4.96 20.27
N GLU A 590 11.00 -5.05 21.39
CA GLU A 590 10.47 -6.33 21.90
C GLU A 590 9.44 -6.98 20.96
N HIS A 591 8.60 -6.17 20.31
CA HIS A 591 7.52 -6.64 19.44
C HIS A 591 7.56 -6.04 18.03
N ALA A 592 8.65 -5.36 17.66
CA ALA A 592 8.80 -4.67 16.37
C ALA A 592 8.57 -5.59 15.16
N ASP A 593 9.15 -6.80 15.15
CA ASP A 593 8.97 -7.74 14.04
C ASP A 593 7.51 -8.12 13.81
N VAL A 594 6.75 -8.34 14.89
CA VAL A 594 5.35 -8.77 14.82
C VAL A 594 4.47 -7.64 14.32
N ILE A 595 4.70 -6.42 14.83
CA ILE A 595 3.94 -5.24 14.41
C ILE A 595 4.28 -4.88 12.96
N ALA A 596 5.54 -5.04 12.54
CA ALA A 596 5.95 -4.84 11.16
C ALA A 596 5.29 -5.86 10.22
N ASP A 597 5.23 -7.14 10.61
CA ASP A 597 4.51 -8.17 9.84
C ASP A 597 3.00 -7.85 9.74
N ILE A 598 2.38 -7.28 10.79
CA ILE A 598 0.98 -6.84 10.78
C ILE A 598 0.78 -5.67 9.80
N LEU A 599 1.62 -4.64 9.84
CA LEU A 599 1.53 -3.48 8.95
C LEU A 599 1.82 -3.83 7.49
N HIS A 600 2.78 -4.72 7.24
CA HIS A 600 3.01 -5.28 5.91
C HIS A 600 1.77 -6.05 5.42
N GLY A 601 1.20 -6.91 6.28
CA GLY A 601 -0.05 -7.62 6.00
C GLY A 601 -1.22 -6.68 5.71
N TYR A 602 -1.34 -5.59 6.46
CA TYR A 602 -2.33 -4.54 6.25
C TYR A 602 -2.17 -3.93 4.85
N SER A 603 -0.98 -3.42 4.52
CA SER A 603 -0.73 -2.78 3.22
C SER A 603 -1.00 -3.72 2.05
N LEU A 604 -0.68 -5.02 2.20
CA LEU A 604 -0.96 -6.04 1.19
C LEU A 604 -2.46 -6.20 0.95
N LEU A 605 -3.26 -6.44 2.00
CA LEU A 605 -4.70 -6.62 1.86
C LEU A 605 -5.39 -5.33 1.40
N GLN A 606 -4.92 -4.18 1.88
CA GLN A 606 -5.45 -2.87 1.52
C GLN A 606 -5.19 -2.51 0.06
N SER A 607 -4.07 -2.98 -0.50
CA SER A 607 -3.73 -2.79 -1.91
C SER A 607 -4.63 -3.56 -2.88
N ASP A 608 -5.40 -4.56 -2.41
CA ASP A 608 -6.36 -5.27 -3.25
C ASP A 608 -7.46 -4.32 -3.69
N ARG A 609 -8.06 -3.58 -2.74
CA ARG A 609 -9.16 -2.67 -3.03
C ARG A 609 -9.25 -1.60 -1.95
N LYS A 610 -9.17 -0.34 -2.38
CA LYS A 610 -9.37 0.83 -1.50
C LYS A 610 -10.75 0.73 -0.79
N PRO A 611 -10.88 1.11 0.49
CA PRO A 611 -12.10 0.95 1.28
C PRO A 611 -13.39 1.48 0.61
N GLU A 612 -13.29 2.66 0.01
CA GLU A 612 -14.40 3.36 -0.65
C GLU A 612 -14.88 2.63 -1.91
N LEU A 613 -14.08 1.71 -2.47
CA LEU A 613 -14.37 0.93 -3.68
C LEU A 613 -14.91 -0.50 -3.40
N THR A 614 -15.09 -0.87 -2.13
CA THR A 614 -15.50 -2.24 -1.72
C THR A 614 -16.93 -2.63 -2.15
N ASN A 615 -17.72 -1.68 -2.67
CA ASN A 615 -19.04 -1.93 -3.24
C ASN A 615 -19.15 -1.66 -4.75
N ARG A 616 -18.03 -1.53 -5.44
CA ARG A 616 -18.02 -1.38 -6.90
C ARG A 616 -17.45 -2.62 -7.57
N LYS A 617 -18.24 -3.27 -8.43
CA LYS A 617 -17.73 -4.21 -9.43
C LYS A 617 -17.43 -3.46 -10.72
N ILE A 618 -16.26 -3.72 -11.33
CA ILE A 618 -15.89 -3.20 -12.64
C ILE A 618 -15.80 -4.39 -13.60
N THR A 619 -16.60 -4.37 -14.67
CA THR A 619 -16.62 -5.46 -15.67
C THR A 619 -16.10 -4.96 -17.01
N VAL A 620 -15.38 -5.82 -17.75
CA VAL A 620 -14.85 -5.52 -19.08
C VAL A 620 -15.35 -6.51 -20.11
N ASP A 621 -16.00 -5.99 -21.14
CA ASP A 621 -16.24 -6.72 -22.38
C ASP A 621 -15.00 -6.62 -23.27
N TYR A 622 -14.14 -7.64 -23.19
CA TYR A 622 -12.89 -7.68 -23.96
C TYR A 622 -13.10 -7.79 -25.47
N ASP A 623 -14.20 -8.40 -25.93
CA ASP A 623 -14.50 -8.47 -27.36
C ASP A 623 -14.94 -7.10 -27.88
N LEU A 624 -15.67 -6.34 -27.07
CA LEU A 624 -16.01 -4.95 -27.38
C LEU A 624 -14.76 -4.05 -27.33
N LEU A 625 -13.89 -4.21 -26.33
CA LEU A 625 -12.68 -3.40 -26.14
C LEU A 625 -11.74 -3.42 -27.36
N VAL A 626 -11.60 -4.57 -28.02
CA VAL A 626 -10.76 -4.69 -29.24
C VAL A 626 -11.55 -4.54 -30.54
N SER A 627 -12.84 -4.22 -30.46
CA SER A 627 -13.69 -4.06 -31.63
C SER A 627 -13.44 -2.73 -32.35
N GLN A 628 -13.77 -2.69 -33.64
CA GLN A 628 -13.73 -1.45 -34.40
C GLN A 628 -14.95 -0.57 -34.06
N PRO A 629 -14.79 0.77 -33.97
CA PRO A 629 -15.91 1.68 -33.76
C PRO A 629 -17.04 1.45 -34.77
N THR A 630 -18.29 1.47 -34.29
CA THR A 630 -19.50 1.35 -35.10
C THR A 630 -20.43 2.52 -34.89
N THR A 631 -21.48 2.66 -35.70
CA THR A 631 -22.49 3.72 -35.48
C THR A 631 -23.25 3.54 -34.17
N SER A 632 -23.41 2.30 -33.70
CA SER A 632 -24.08 1.97 -32.42
C SER A 632 -23.14 2.08 -31.21
N VAL A 633 -21.86 1.82 -31.40
CA VAL A 633 -20.81 1.95 -30.37
C VAL A 633 -19.64 2.74 -30.96
N PRO A 634 -19.72 4.09 -30.96
CA PRO A 634 -18.70 4.94 -31.57
C PRO A 634 -17.39 5.00 -30.76
N ASP A 635 -17.45 4.67 -29.46
CA ASP A 635 -16.31 4.59 -28.55
C ASP A 635 -16.34 3.23 -27.83
N PRO A 636 -15.80 2.18 -28.46
CA PRO A 636 -15.77 0.82 -27.88
C PRO A 636 -14.94 0.75 -26.60
N ASP A 637 -13.88 1.54 -26.48
CA ASP A 637 -12.98 1.54 -25.31
C ASP A 637 -13.73 1.94 -24.04
N THR A 638 -14.49 3.04 -24.09
CA THR A 638 -15.31 3.49 -22.97
C THR A 638 -16.52 2.58 -22.73
N ALA A 639 -17.13 2.06 -23.81
CA ALA A 639 -18.32 1.22 -23.72
C ALA A 639 -18.04 -0.18 -23.15
N ALA A 640 -16.82 -0.68 -23.31
CA ALA A 640 -16.39 -1.97 -22.79
C ALA A 640 -16.36 -2.03 -21.26
N VAL A 641 -16.23 -0.89 -20.57
CA VAL A 641 -16.11 -0.82 -19.10
C VAL A 641 -17.41 -0.38 -18.44
N THR A 642 -17.95 -1.24 -17.58
CA THR A 642 -19.16 -0.98 -16.80
C THR A 642 -18.87 -0.96 -15.31
N TYR A 643 -19.52 -0.02 -14.60
CA TYR A 643 -19.46 0.09 -13.14
C TYR A 643 -20.80 -0.33 -12.56
N ASP A 644 -20.74 -1.19 -11.55
CA ASP A 644 -21.87 -1.52 -10.70
C ASP A 644 -21.52 -1.21 -9.25
N ASP A 645 -21.99 -0.06 -8.75
CA ASP A 645 -21.81 0.41 -7.37
C ASP A 645 -22.71 -0.30 -6.35
N SER A 646 -23.40 -1.36 -6.77
CA SER A 646 -24.23 -2.20 -5.91
C SER A 646 -23.73 -3.65 -5.83
N ALA A 647 -22.54 -3.92 -6.35
CA ALA A 647 -21.96 -5.26 -6.44
C ALA A 647 -20.57 -5.35 -5.82
N SER A 648 -20.25 -6.54 -5.29
CA SER A 648 -18.93 -6.85 -4.76
C SER A 648 -17.91 -6.93 -5.90
N PRO A 649 -16.69 -6.36 -5.75
CA PRO A 649 -15.59 -6.65 -6.67
C PRO A 649 -15.18 -8.12 -6.57
N PHE A 650 -15.15 -8.69 -5.37
CA PHE A 650 -14.82 -10.10 -5.10
C PHE A 650 -16.03 -11.01 -5.34
N SER A 651 -15.80 -12.18 -5.91
CA SER A 651 -16.85 -13.16 -6.21
C SER A 651 -17.48 -13.72 -4.93
N LEU A 652 -18.81 -13.83 -4.95
CA LEU A 652 -19.59 -14.49 -3.89
C LEU A 652 -19.63 -16.01 -4.05
N THR A 653 -19.39 -16.50 -5.25
CA THR A 653 -19.69 -17.88 -5.65
C THR A 653 -18.45 -18.61 -6.15
N SER A 654 -17.54 -17.91 -6.83
CA SER A 654 -16.33 -18.48 -7.39
C SER A 654 -15.22 -18.51 -6.34
N TYR A 655 -14.58 -19.67 -6.20
CA TYR A 655 -13.37 -19.86 -5.41
C TYR A 655 -13.47 -19.39 -3.95
N ARG A 656 -14.68 -19.29 -3.37
CA ARG A 656 -14.94 -18.68 -2.05
C ARG A 656 -14.21 -17.34 -1.84
N GLU A 657 -14.14 -16.51 -2.88
CA GLU A 657 -13.21 -15.38 -2.91
C GLU A 657 -13.51 -14.31 -1.82
N LEU A 658 -14.72 -13.76 -1.78
CA LEU A 658 -15.06 -12.74 -0.78
C LEU A 658 -14.95 -13.27 0.66
N GLU A 659 -15.39 -14.51 0.91
CA GLU A 659 -15.28 -15.14 2.24
C GLU A 659 -13.82 -15.20 2.68
N GLN A 660 -12.92 -15.63 1.79
CA GLN A 660 -11.50 -15.76 2.08
C GLN A 660 -10.81 -14.42 2.34
N VAL A 661 -11.15 -13.39 1.57
CA VAL A 661 -10.61 -12.04 1.79
C VAL A 661 -11.05 -11.50 3.14
N VAL A 662 -12.31 -11.73 3.53
CA VAL A 662 -12.82 -11.34 4.86
C VAL A 662 -12.15 -12.14 5.98
N GLU A 663 -11.97 -13.45 5.81
CA GLU A 663 -11.24 -14.31 6.75
C GLU A 663 -9.78 -13.83 6.94
N GLU A 664 -9.11 -13.38 5.87
CA GLU A 664 -7.76 -12.79 5.94
C GLU A 664 -7.75 -11.51 6.77
N TRP A 665 -8.70 -10.60 6.52
CA TRP A 665 -8.84 -9.34 7.26
C TRP A 665 -9.17 -9.56 8.74
N GLU A 666 -10.13 -10.43 9.06
CA GLU A 666 -10.51 -10.75 10.43
C GLU A 666 -9.33 -11.39 11.19
N ALA A 667 -8.59 -12.32 10.55
CA ALA A 667 -7.40 -12.92 11.14
C ALA A 667 -6.29 -11.89 11.41
N LEU A 668 -6.09 -10.92 10.53
CA LEU A 668 -5.14 -9.83 10.74
C LEU A 668 -5.58 -8.91 11.89
N ALA A 669 -6.86 -8.58 11.98
CA ALA A 669 -7.42 -7.78 13.07
C ALA A 669 -7.28 -8.48 14.43
N GLU A 670 -7.50 -9.79 14.51
CA GLU A 670 -7.25 -10.57 15.74
C GLU A 670 -5.77 -10.54 16.15
N GLN A 671 -4.85 -10.63 15.19
CA GLN A 671 -3.41 -10.51 15.45
C GLN A 671 -3.04 -9.11 15.95
N ALA A 672 -3.57 -8.06 15.33
CA ALA A 672 -3.37 -6.68 15.76
C ALA A 672 -3.93 -6.44 17.16
N GLU A 673 -5.11 -6.95 17.50
CA GLU A 673 -5.67 -6.84 18.84
C GLU A 673 -4.81 -7.58 19.88
N PHE A 674 -4.28 -8.76 19.52
CA PHE A 674 -3.42 -9.53 20.41
C PHE A 674 -2.09 -8.82 20.65
N ALA A 675 -1.43 -8.33 19.61
CA ALA A 675 -0.18 -7.58 19.73
C ALA A 675 -0.33 -6.31 20.58
N GLY A 676 -1.44 -5.58 20.42
CA GLY A 676 -1.74 -4.40 21.24
C GLY A 676 -1.80 -4.71 22.74
N LYS A 677 -2.37 -5.86 23.12
CA LYS A 677 -2.46 -6.30 24.54
C LYS A 677 -1.10 -6.60 25.17
N LEU A 678 -0.03 -6.77 24.37
CA LEU A 678 1.33 -7.01 24.86
C LEU A 678 2.09 -5.71 25.13
N LEU A 679 1.66 -4.60 24.54
CA LEU A 679 2.33 -3.31 24.68
C LEU A 679 2.06 -2.65 26.03
N PRO A 680 3.01 -1.85 26.56
CA PRO A 680 2.80 -1.12 27.79
C PRO A 680 1.67 -0.09 27.65
N HIS A 681 1.07 0.32 28.78
CA HIS A 681 -0.09 1.21 28.80
C HIS A 681 0.18 2.54 28.07
N GLU A 682 1.36 3.11 28.27
CA GLU A 682 1.80 4.36 27.62
C GLU A 682 1.92 4.28 26.09
N ALA A 683 1.97 3.08 25.50
CA ALA A 683 2.03 2.90 24.05
C ALA A 683 0.65 2.59 23.43
N GLN A 684 -0.41 2.45 24.22
CA GLN A 684 -1.72 2.01 23.74
C GLN A 684 -2.36 3.03 22.79
N ASP A 685 -2.29 4.32 23.11
CA ASP A 685 -2.87 5.37 22.25
C ASP A 685 -2.15 5.42 20.88
N ALA A 686 -0.82 5.35 20.89
CA ALA A 686 -0.02 5.30 19.67
C ALA A 686 -0.30 4.05 18.84
N TYR A 687 -0.37 2.88 19.50
CA TYR A 687 -0.67 1.63 18.82
C TYR A 687 -2.09 1.59 18.26
N PHE A 688 -3.05 2.20 18.97
CA PHE A 688 -4.41 2.32 18.47
C PHE A 688 -4.44 3.10 17.16
N GLN A 689 -3.75 4.24 17.11
CA GLN A 689 -3.72 5.13 15.96
C GLN A 689 -2.97 4.53 14.76
N LEU A 690 -1.74 4.08 14.98
CA LEU A 690 -0.79 3.69 13.92
C LEU A 690 -0.94 2.24 13.44
N VAL A 691 -1.76 1.41 14.10
CA VAL A 691 -1.88 -0.02 13.77
C VAL A 691 -3.32 -0.51 13.92
N LEU A 692 -3.88 -0.45 15.13
CA LEU A 692 -5.10 -1.20 15.43
C LEU A 692 -6.33 -0.61 14.73
N TYR A 693 -6.46 0.71 14.69
CA TYR A 693 -7.60 1.38 14.06
C TYR A 693 -7.65 1.05 12.56
N GLU A 694 -6.54 1.26 11.84
CA GLU A 694 -6.43 0.99 10.41
C GLU A 694 -6.83 -0.45 10.06
N VAL A 695 -6.23 -1.43 10.77
CA VAL A 695 -6.49 -2.85 10.54
C VAL A 695 -7.94 -3.22 10.91
N LYS A 696 -8.38 -2.85 12.10
CA LYS A 696 -9.66 -3.30 12.64
C LYS A 696 -10.85 -2.64 11.97
N ALA A 697 -10.78 -1.34 11.68
CA ALA A 697 -11.85 -0.63 11.01
C ALA A 697 -12.02 -1.13 9.57
N THR A 698 -10.91 -1.34 8.85
CA THR A 698 -10.96 -1.92 7.50
C THR A 698 -11.49 -3.36 7.52
N ALA A 699 -11.02 -4.21 8.45
CA ALA A 699 -11.55 -5.57 8.59
C ALA A 699 -13.05 -5.59 8.87
N ASN A 700 -13.53 -4.68 9.72
CA ASN A 700 -14.94 -4.49 10.01
C ASN A 700 -15.74 -4.09 8.75
N LEU A 701 -15.21 -3.20 7.92
CA LEU A 701 -15.82 -2.83 6.64
C LEU A 701 -15.96 -4.04 5.71
N TYR A 702 -14.93 -4.88 5.56
CA TYR A 702 -15.03 -6.10 4.76
C TYR A 702 -16.08 -7.08 5.32
N ALA A 703 -16.13 -7.27 6.64
CA ALA A 703 -17.16 -8.08 7.29
C ALA A 703 -18.58 -7.53 7.05
N LEU A 704 -18.76 -6.21 7.11
CA LEU A 704 -20.01 -5.53 6.74
C LEU A 704 -20.38 -5.83 5.29
N ARG A 705 -19.43 -5.74 4.34
CA ARG A 705 -19.66 -6.03 2.92
C ARG A 705 -20.07 -7.47 2.68
N LEU A 706 -19.40 -8.43 3.31
CA LEU A 706 -19.77 -9.84 3.23
C LEU A 706 -21.20 -10.07 3.71
N ALA A 707 -21.56 -9.53 4.87
CA ALA A 707 -22.91 -9.67 5.42
C ALA A 707 -23.96 -9.00 4.51
N GLY A 708 -23.69 -7.79 4.01
CA GLY A 708 -24.60 -7.05 3.12
C GLY A 708 -24.81 -7.75 1.77
N PHE A 709 -23.75 -8.25 1.14
CA PHE A 709 -23.87 -8.94 -0.15
C PHE A 709 -24.50 -10.33 -0.01
N LYS A 710 -24.15 -11.10 1.03
CA LYS A 710 -24.83 -12.36 1.33
C LYS A 710 -26.30 -12.14 1.68
N ASN A 711 -26.65 -11.07 2.39
CA ASN A 711 -28.04 -10.76 2.70
C ASN A 711 -28.87 -10.65 1.41
N ARG A 712 -28.36 -9.95 0.40
CA ARG A 712 -29.04 -9.79 -0.90
C ARG A 712 -29.09 -11.10 -1.69
N LEU A 713 -28.01 -11.88 -1.70
CA LEU A 713 -28.00 -13.20 -2.33
C LEU A 713 -29.03 -14.12 -1.68
N TYR A 714 -29.04 -14.18 -0.34
CA TYR A 714 -29.92 -15.04 0.44
C TYR A 714 -31.39 -14.61 0.31
N ALA A 715 -31.62 -13.30 0.19
CA ALA A 715 -32.94 -12.76 -0.10
C ALA A 715 -33.47 -13.26 -1.45
N ALA A 716 -32.65 -13.24 -2.50
CA ALA A 716 -33.00 -13.76 -3.82
C ALA A 716 -33.28 -15.28 -3.81
N GLN A 717 -32.61 -16.00 -2.91
CA GLN A 717 -32.82 -17.44 -2.69
C GLN A 717 -34.00 -17.77 -1.75
N GLY A 718 -34.59 -16.75 -1.10
CA GLY A 718 -35.66 -16.93 -0.12
C GLY A 718 -35.21 -17.64 1.17
N ARG A 719 -33.93 -17.52 1.55
CA ARG A 719 -33.36 -18.17 2.74
C ARG A 719 -33.89 -17.57 4.03
N ALA A 720 -34.26 -18.40 5.00
CA ALA A 720 -34.66 -17.97 6.34
C ALA A 720 -33.55 -17.21 7.11
N ALA A 721 -32.28 -17.40 6.74
CA ALA A 721 -31.14 -16.69 7.32
C ALA A 721 -30.96 -15.23 6.84
N THR A 722 -31.73 -14.78 5.84
CA THR A 722 -31.60 -13.44 5.25
C THR A 722 -31.62 -12.32 6.30
N ASN A 723 -32.56 -12.38 7.24
CA ASN A 723 -32.74 -11.34 8.25
C ASN A 723 -31.60 -11.32 9.28
N ASP A 724 -30.93 -12.46 9.53
CA ASP A 724 -29.77 -12.51 10.43
C ASP A 724 -28.58 -11.76 9.83
N LEU A 725 -28.36 -11.90 8.53
CA LEU A 725 -27.30 -11.18 7.82
C LEU A 725 -27.56 -9.67 7.79
N ALA A 726 -28.84 -9.25 7.71
CA ALA A 726 -29.18 -7.84 7.85
C ALA A 726 -28.79 -7.33 9.25
N SER A 727 -29.11 -8.07 10.32
CA SER A 727 -28.72 -7.72 11.68
C SER A 727 -27.20 -7.70 11.88
N ILE A 728 -26.46 -8.63 11.25
CA ILE A 728 -24.99 -8.64 11.28
C ILE A 728 -24.42 -7.40 10.59
N ALA A 729 -24.91 -7.07 9.38
CA ALA A 729 -24.44 -5.90 8.64
C ALA A 729 -24.72 -4.60 9.41
N GLU A 730 -25.89 -4.46 10.03
CA GLU A 730 -26.22 -3.33 10.90
C GLU A 730 -25.32 -3.26 12.14
N ALA A 731 -25.01 -4.40 12.78
CA ALA A 731 -24.08 -4.44 13.91
C ALA A 731 -22.67 -4.01 13.49
N ARG A 732 -22.19 -4.43 12.32
CA ARG A 732 -20.89 -4.01 11.78
C ARG A 732 -20.84 -2.51 11.46
N LEU A 733 -21.95 -1.92 11.00
CA LEU A 733 -22.04 -0.46 10.87
C LEU A 733 -21.94 0.22 12.24
N GLN A 734 -22.56 -0.33 13.29
CA GLN A 734 -22.41 0.23 14.64
C GLN A 734 -20.99 0.08 15.19
N ASP A 735 -20.31 -1.04 14.91
CA ASP A 735 -18.89 -1.23 15.27
C ASP A 735 -18.01 -0.16 14.62
N ASP A 736 -18.26 0.16 13.33
CA ASP A 736 -17.56 1.22 12.61
C ASP A 736 -17.71 2.60 13.29
N LEU A 737 -18.97 2.99 13.52
CA LEU A 737 -19.30 4.26 14.18
C LEU A 737 -18.72 4.33 15.60
N ALA A 738 -18.63 3.20 16.32
CA ALA A 738 -18.04 3.14 17.64
C ALA A 738 -16.51 3.31 17.62
N LEU A 739 -15.82 2.74 16.63
CA LEU A 739 -14.37 2.94 16.42
C LEU A 739 -14.08 4.42 16.12
N ALA A 740 -14.84 5.02 15.20
CA ALA A 740 -14.70 6.44 14.88
C ALA A 740 -15.02 7.32 16.10
N TYR A 741 -16.05 6.98 16.88
CA TYR A 741 -16.40 7.68 18.11
C TYR A 741 -15.25 7.66 19.13
N TYR A 742 -14.66 6.50 19.39
CA TYR A 742 -13.54 6.37 20.32
C TYR A 742 -12.34 7.21 19.87
N TYR A 743 -11.97 7.12 18.58
CA TYR A 743 -10.86 7.89 18.01
C TYR A 743 -11.11 9.40 18.20
N ASN A 744 -12.32 9.86 17.88
CA ASN A 744 -12.65 11.27 17.96
C ASN A 744 -12.70 11.78 19.41
N HIS A 745 -13.35 11.06 20.33
CA HIS A 745 -13.77 11.66 21.59
C HIS A 745 -13.03 11.16 22.83
N GLU A 746 -12.40 9.99 22.78
CA GLU A 746 -11.83 9.34 23.97
C GLU A 746 -10.31 9.17 23.88
N LEU A 747 -9.81 8.80 22.71
CA LEU A 747 -8.39 8.58 22.43
C LEU A 747 -7.55 9.81 22.83
N SER A 748 -6.47 9.57 23.57
CA SER A 748 -5.53 10.60 24.02
C SER A 748 -6.22 11.77 24.73
N GLU A 749 -7.20 11.47 25.59
CA GLU A 749 -8.01 12.46 26.33
C GLU A 749 -8.78 13.44 25.40
N GLY A 750 -9.19 12.97 24.22
CA GLY A 750 -9.97 13.76 23.24
C GLY A 750 -9.12 14.68 22.37
N LYS A 751 -7.80 14.45 22.29
CA LYS A 751 -6.88 15.22 21.45
C LYS A 751 -7.30 15.24 19.98
N TRP A 752 -7.94 14.18 19.48
CA TRP A 752 -8.29 13.96 18.07
C TRP A 752 -9.76 14.25 17.73
N GLU A 753 -10.38 15.15 18.48
CA GLU A 753 -11.79 15.56 18.37
C GLU A 753 -12.25 15.94 16.94
N GLY A 754 -12.88 14.99 16.27
CA GLY A 754 -13.48 15.14 14.94
C GLY A 754 -12.53 14.81 13.77
N PHE A 755 -11.41 14.15 14.03
CA PHE A 755 -10.44 13.76 13.00
C PHE A 755 -10.98 12.62 12.10
N GLN A 756 -11.49 11.54 12.69
CA GLN A 756 -12.07 10.42 11.96
C GLN A 756 -13.52 10.71 11.60
N THR A 757 -13.74 11.66 10.69
CA THR A 757 -15.09 12.09 10.25
C THR A 757 -15.30 12.03 8.73
N GLN A 758 -14.30 11.54 7.98
CA GLN A 758 -14.41 11.30 6.54
C GLN A 758 -15.41 10.16 6.27
N PRO A 759 -16.50 10.41 5.51
CA PRO A 759 -17.39 9.33 5.09
C PRO A 759 -16.67 8.38 4.13
N HIS A 760 -16.78 7.09 4.39
CA HIS A 760 -16.13 6.03 3.62
C HIS A 760 -17.10 4.89 3.24
N ILE A 761 -18.31 4.89 3.81
CA ILE A 761 -19.44 4.03 3.40
C ILE A 761 -20.50 4.85 2.63
N GLY A 762 -21.14 4.24 1.62
CA GLY A 762 -22.28 4.82 0.90
C GLY A 762 -21.98 5.40 -0.48
N TYR A 763 -20.74 5.27 -0.97
CA TYR A 763 -20.36 5.69 -2.32
C TYR A 763 -21.19 5.00 -3.41
N GLY A 764 -21.57 5.75 -4.45
CA GLY A 764 -22.37 5.26 -5.57
C GLY A 764 -23.86 5.06 -5.29
N ALA A 765 -24.34 5.46 -4.10
CA ALA A 765 -25.76 5.51 -3.81
C ALA A 765 -26.52 6.50 -4.74
N PRO A 766 -27.80 6.24 -5.07
CA PRO A 766 -28.59 7.10 -5.94
C PRO A 766 -28.63 8.56 -5.45
N GLY A 767 -28.42 9.50 -6.36
CA GLY A 767 -28.44 10.94 -6.07
C GLY A 767 -27.07 11.56 -5.80
N ASN A 768 -25.99 10.77 -5.82
CA ASN A 768 -24.63 11.25 -5.65
C ASN A 768 -23.72 10.81 -6.82
N PRO A 769 -22.71 11.59 -7.26
CA PRO A 769 -21.72 11.11 -8.23
C PRO A 769 -20.98 9.90 -7.69
N SER A 770 -20.75 8.90 -8.54
CA SER A 770 -20.16 7.61 -8.17
C SER A 770 -18.73 7.72 -7.59
N TRP A 771 -18.01 8.80 -7.91
CA TRP A 771 -16.64 9.06 -7.48
C TRP A 771 -16.53 9.82 -6.14
N GLN A 772 -17.59 10.52 -5.71
CA GLN A 772 -17.61 11.43 -4.54
C GLN A 772 -18.38 10.80 -3.37
N GLN A 773 -17.99 11.13 -2.13
CA GLN A 773 -18.75 10.75 -0.92
C GLN A 773 -20.14 11.39 -0.89
N PRO A 774 -21.14 10.78 -0.22
CA PRO A 774 -22.44 11.41 -0.01
C PRO A 774 -22.33 12.73 0.78
N GLU A 775 -22.85 13.82 0.22
CA GLU A 775 -22.89 15.13 0.90
C GLU A 775 -23.99 15.14 1.98
N TYR A 776 -23.66 14.62 3.17
CA TYR A 776 -24.41 14.91 4.39
C TYR A 776 -23.63 15.90 5.25
N GLN A 777 -24.35 16.70 6.05
CA GLN A 777 -23.85 17.87 6.77
C GLN A 777 -22.47 17.63 7.40
N TYR A 778 -21.48 18.45 7.02
CA TYR A 778 -20.02 18.39 7.24
C TYR A 778 -19.46 18.19 8.67
N ASN A 779 -20.24 17.74 9.66
CA ASN A 779 -19.81 17.63 11.05
C ASN A 779 -20.29 16.38 11.79
N ASN A 780 -21.03 15.47 11.15
CA ASN A 780 -21.45 14.19 11.73
C ASN A 780 -21.30 13.08 10.67
N ILE A 781 -20.62 11.99 11.01
CA ILE A 781 -20.64 10.77 10.19
C ILE A 781 -22.11 10.30 10.14
N GLN A 782 -22.73 10.39 8.96
CA GLN A 782 -24.04 9.81 8.67
C GLN A 782 -23.82 8.75 7.61
N GLU A 783 -23.39 7.57 8.07
CA GLU A 783 -23.19 6.43 7.20
C GLU A 783 -24.42 5.55 7.14
N PHE A 784 -24.58 4.93 5.99
CA PHE A 784 -25.65 4.01 5.69
C PHE A 784 -25.12 2.91 4.79
N ILE A 785 -25.71 1.72 4.90
CA ILE A 785 -25.28 0.56 4.12
C ILE A 785 -25.83 0.70 2.70
N TRP A 786 -24.92 0.77 1.73
CA TRP A 786 -25.24 0.71 0.31
C TRP A 786 -24.48 -0.45 -0.35
N PRO A 787 -25.12 -1.31 -1.16
CA PRO A 787 -26.56 -1.34 -1.48
C PRO A 787 -27.45 -1.64 -0.25
N GLU A 788 -28.71 -1.24 -0.33
CA GLU A 788 -29.67 -1.44 0.77
C GLU A 788 -29.85 -2.93 1.12
N LEU A 789 -29.99 -3.22 2.43
CA LEU A 789 -30.30 -4.54 2.94
C LEU A 789 -31.75 -4.95 2.59
N VAL A 790 -31.98 -6.24 2.47
CA VAL A 790 -33.30 -6.82 2.20
C VAL A 790 -33.77 -7.59 3.43
N SER A 791 -35.04 -7.39 3.81
CA SER A 791 -35.72 -8.19 4.83
C SER A 791 -36.78 -9.07 4.18
N LEU A 792 -36.93 -10.30 4.68
CA LEU A 792 -37.95 -11.25 4.24
C LEU A 792 -38.99 -11.51 5.33
N ASP A 793 -40.24 -11.66 4.92
CA ASP A 793 -41.29 -12.30 5.73
C ASP A 793 -41.19 -13.81 5.50
N VAL A 794 -40.55 -14.52 6.43
CA VAL A 794 -40.26 -15.96 6.29
C VAL A 794 -41.54 -16.77 6.57
N PRO A 795 -42.03 -17.57 5.62
CA PRO A 795 -43.20 -18.42 5.81
C PRO A 795 -43.08 -19.37 7.02
N ALA A 796 -44.22 -19.81 7.55
CA ALA A 796 -44.23 -20.83 8.61
C ALA A 796 -43.73 -22.19 8.09
N ALA A 797 -44.34 -22.68 7.01
CA ALA A 797 -44.07 -24.01 6.47
C ALA A 797 -42.61 -24.15 6.04
N ALA A 798 -41.95 -25.20 6.54
CA ALA A 798 -40.61 -25.57 6.13
C ALA A 798 -40.59 -25.93 4.63
N GLU A 799 -39.55 -25.50 3.93
CA GLU A 799 -39.36 -25.79 2.52
C GLU A 799 -37.86 -25.88 2.23
N LEU A 800 -37.45 -26.99 1.60
CA LEU A 800 -36.05 -27.22 1.21
C LEU A 800 -35.61 -26.29 0.08
N GLY A 801 -34.47 -25.64 0.28
CA GLY A 801 -33.62 -25.11 -0.77
C GLY A 801 -32.21 -25.70 -0.70
N VAL A 802 -31.60 -25.86 -1.86
CA VAL A 802 -30.22 -26.32 -2.01
C VAL A 802 -29.45 -25.30 -2.85
N ALA A 803 -28.30 -24.84 -2.37
CA ALA A 803 -27.33 -24.07 -3.14
C ALA A 803 -26.02 -24.86 -3.21
N ILE A 804 -25.19 -24.58 -4.22
CA ILE A 804 -23.94 -25.31 -4.45
C ILE A 804 -22.79 -24.33 -4.63
N ASP A 805 -21.57 -24.79 -4.33
CA ASP A 805 -20.35 -24.05 -4.64
C ASP A 805 -20.28 -23.69 -6.13
N GLY A 806 -19.81 -22.49 -6.46
CA GLY A 806 -19.70 -22.00 -7.83
C GLY A 806 -20.98 -21.39 -8.44
N SER A 807 -22.15 -21.46 -7.80
CA SER A 807 -23.39 -20.91 -8.37
C SER A 807 -24.10 -19.92 -7.44
N SER A 808 -24.68 -18.87 -8.02
CA SER A 808 -25.58 -17.95 -7.32
C SER A 808 -27.02 -18.47 -7.31
N ASN A 809 -27.32 -19.46 -8.15
CA ASN A 809 -28.62 -20.10 -8.23
C ASN A 809 -28.88 -21.01 -7.00
N TYR A 810 -30.11 -21.47 -6.89
CA TYR A 810 -30.54 -22.45 -5.90
C TYR A 810 -31.57 -23.39 -6.52
N TRP A 811 -31.80 -24.52 -5.88
CA TRP A 811 -32.70 -25.55 -6.37
C TRP A 811 -33.69 -25.98 -5.29
N THR A 812 -34.90 -26.26 -5.74
CA THR A 812 -35.96 -26.88 -4.95
C THR A 812 -36.48 -28.10 -5.72
N ALA A 813 -37.45 -28.83 -5.16
CA ALA A 813 -38.13 -29.89 -5.92
C ALA A 813 -38.84 -29.39 -7.20
N ALA A 814 -39.05 -28.07 -7.34
CA ALA A 814 -39.63 -27.46 -8.54
C ALA A 814 -38.61 -27.18 -9.66
N GLY A 815 -37.30 -27.28 -9.38
CA GLY A 815 -36.23 -26.93 -10.32
C GLY A 815 -35.37 -25.76 -9.81
N ALA A 816 -34.65 -25.12 -10.74
CA ALA A 816 -33.80 -23.98 -10.46
C ALA A 816 -34.63 -22.74 -10.04
N GLY A 817 -34.07 -21.93 -9.15
CA GLY A 817 -34.75 -20.82 -8.50
C GLY A 817 -34.99 -19.61 -9.40
N ASP A 818 -34.23 -19.51 -10.50
CA ASP A 818 -34.41 -18.53 -11.57
C ASP A 818 -35.34 -19.02 -12.70
N GLU A 819 -36.00 -20.16 -12.50
CA GLU A 819 -36.88 -20.83 -13.46
C GLU A 819 -36.17 -21.33 -14.75
N SER A 820 -34.83 -21.40 -14.74
CA SER A 820 -34.06 -21.98 -15.84
C SER A 820 -34.03 -23.51 -15.80
N ASP A 821 -33.51 -24.12 -16.87
CA ASP A 821 -33.23 -25.56 -16.94
C ASP A 821 -31.84 -25.93 -16.35
N GLU A 822 -31.17 -24.99 -15.67
CA GLU A 822 -29.84 -25.19 -15.07
C GLU A 822 -29.85 -26.34 -14.06
N GLN A 823 -28.93 -27.28 -14.22
CA GLN A 823 -28.78 -28.41 -13.31
C GLN A 823 -27.76 -28.08 -12.21
N PRO A 824 -27.98 -28.53 -10.97
CA PRO A 824 -27.02 -28.32 -9.89
C PRO A 824 -25.79 -29.22 -10.05
N VAL A 825 -24.77 -28.72 -10.73
CA VAL A 825 -23.50 -29.43 -10.94
C VAL A 825 -22.38 -28.75 -10.19
N LEU A 826 -21.72 -29.47 -9.29
CA LEU A 826 -20.55 -28.96 -8.57
C LEU A 826 -19.36 -28.76 -9.51
N PRO A 827 -18.47 -27.79 -9.22
CA PRO A 827 -17.17 -27.69 -9.87
C PRO A 827 -16.44 -29.03 -9.81
N ALA A 828 -15.80 -29.42 -10.92
CA ALA A 828 -15.15 -30.73 -11.03
C ALA A 828 -14.15 -30.98 -9.88
N PHE A 829 -14.11 -32.20 -9.37
CA PHE A 829 -13.13 -32.63 -8.40
C PHE A 829 -11.91 -33.16 -9.13
N SER A 830 -10.72 -32.62 -8.87
CA SER A 830 -9.46 -33.09 -9.45
C SER A 830 -8.41 -33.38 -8.37
N PRO A 831 -7.57 -34.42 -8.54
CA PRO A 831 -6.47 -34.70 -7.61
C PRO A 831 -5.40 -33.60 -7.59
N TYR A 832 -5.45 -32.66 -8.55
CA TYR A 832 -4.53 -31.53 -8.67
C TYR A 832 -5.23 -30.17 -8.45
N GLN A 833 -6.50 -30.16 -8.03
CA GLN A 833 -7.18 -28.89 -7.76
C GLN A 833 -6.53 -28.18 -6.55
N THR A 834 -6.48 -26.87 -6.61
CA THR A 834 -6.06 -26.00 -5.51
C THR A 834 -7.17 -25.06 -5.06
N GLN A 835 -8.33 -25.12 -5.71
CA GLN A 835 -9.52 -24.41 -5.26
C GLN A 835 -9.98 -24.89 -3.88
N PRO A 836 -10.64 -24.03 -3.09
CA PRO A 836 -11.19 -24.41 -1.79
C PRO A 836 -12.11 -25.62 -1.85
N GLU A 837 -12.38 -26.21 -0.69
CA GLU A 837 -13.27 -27.37 -0.60
C GLU A 837 -14.69 -27.01 -1.09
N GLN A 838 -15.18 -27.77 -2.06
CA GLN A 838 -16.53 -27.63 -2.59
C GLN A 838 -17.58 -28.02 -1.54
N TYR A 839 -18.76 -27.41 -1.65
CA TYR A 839 -19.82 -27.60 -0.68
C TYR A 839 -21.21 -27.63 -1.32
N ILE A 840 -22.15 -28.20 -0.57
CA ILE A 840 -23.59 -28.11 -0.79
C ILE A 840 -24.17 -27.39 0.43
N GLU A 841 -24.90 -26.31 0.21
CA GLU A 841 -25.65 -25.63 1.26
C GLU A 841 -27.10 -26.09 1.23
N VAL A 842 -27.55 -26.68 2.34
CA VAL A 842 -28.95 -27.03 2.55
C VAL A 842 -29.55 -25.94 3.42
N PHE A 843 -30.65 -25.35 2.99
CA PHE A 843 -31.29 -24.26 3.70
C PHE A 843 -32.81 -24.39 3.71
N ASN A 844 -33.40 -23.76 4.72
CA ASN A 844 -34.83 -23.65 4.91
C ASN A 844 -35.31 -22.32 4.34
N ARG A 845 -36.43 -22.36 3.63
CA ARG A 845 -37.18 -21.17 3.18
C ARG A 845 -38.35 -20.86 4.11
N GLY A 846 -38.65 -21.74 5.07
CA GLY A 846 -39.62 -21.56 6.13
C GLY A 846 -38.99 -21.31 7.50
N SER A 847 -39.83 -21.24 8.54
CA SER A 847 -39.41 -21.02 9.93
C SER A 847 -39.65 -22.22 10.85
N GLU A 848 -40.45 -23.21 10.43
CA GLU A 848 -40.51 -24.52 11.09
C GLU A 848 -39.24 -25.34 10.77
N PRO A 849 -38.70 -26.12 11.72
CA PRO A 849 -37.48 -26.91 11.50
C PRO A 849 -37.62 -27.91 10.35
N LEU A 850 -36.53 -28.08 9.59
CA LEU A 850 -36.44 -29.02 8.47
C LEU A 850 -35.41 -30.11 8.80
N GLU A 851 -35.80 -31.39 8.75
CA GLU A 851 -34.83 -32.48 8.78
C GLU A 851 -34.34 -32.77 7.37
N TYR A 852 -33.04 -33.05 7.22
CA TYR A 852 -32.41 -33.32 5.93
C TYR A 852 -31.45 -34.51 5.98
N THR A 853 -31.25 -35.14 4.83
CA THR A 853 -30.22 -36.17 4.56
C THR A 853 -29.58 -35.92 3.20
N ILE A 854 -28.27 -36.17 3.08
CA ILE A 854 -27.47 -36.00 1.87
C ILE A 854 -26.73 -37.31 1.61
N GLU A 855 -27.04 -37.97 0.50
CA GLU A 855 -26.49 -39.28 0.16
C GLU A 855 -25.92 -39.28 -1.26
N ALA A 856 -24.69 -39.78 -1.42
CA ALA A 856 -24.04 -39.94 -2.72
C ALA A 856 -24.23 -41.35 -3.28
N GLU A 857 -24.63 -41.47 -4.54
CA GLU A 857 -24.77 -42.73 -5.26
C GLU A 857 -23.45 -43.12 -5.92
N LEU A 858 -22.58 -43.80 -5.16
CA LEU A 858 -21.26 -44.17 -5.66
C LEU A 858 -21.33 -45.34 -6.66
N PRO A 859 -20.70 -45.25 -7.85
CA PRO A 859 -20.67 -46.34 -8.82
C PRO A 859 -19.91 -47.58 -8.31
N VAL A 860 -19.03 -47.40 -7.33
CA VAL A 860 -18.27 -48.47 -6.67
C VAL A 860 -18.20 -48.13 -5.19
N GLU A 861 -18.81 -48.96 -4.34
CA GLU A 861 -18.76 -48.80 -2.88
C GLU A 861 -17.34 -49.04 -2.33
N CYS A 862 -16.69 -50.13 -2.74
CA CYS A 862 -15.33 -50.48 -2.29
C CYS A 862 -14.35 -50.71 -3.46
N PRO A 863 -13.14 -50.12 -3.42
CA PRO A 863 -12.10 -50.33 -4.44
C PRO A 863 -11.63 -51.79 -4.55
N SER A 864 -11.01 -52.12 -5.70
CA SER A 864 -10.41 -53.44 -5.93
C SER A 864 -9.40 -53.82 -4.84
N GLY A 865 -9.47 -55.07 -4.35
CA GLY A 865 -8.60 -55.60 -3.29
C GLY A 865 -9.19 -55.59 -1.88
N TRP A 866 -10.33 -54.93 -1.67
CA TRP A 866 -11.11 -55.07 -0.43
C TRP A 866 -11.82 -56.43 -0.39
N ALA A 867 -11.75 -57.13 0.75
CA ALA A 867 -12.44 -58.40 0.91
C ALA A 867 -13.95 -58.19 0.95
N ALA A 868 -14.70 -59.05 0.25
CA ALA A 868 -16.16 -59.03 0.25
C ALA A 868 -16.72 -58.98 1.68
N ASN A 869 -17.65 -58.05 1.94
CA ASN A 869 -18.26 -57.76 3.24
C ASN A 869 -17.35 -57.10 4.30
N THR A 870 -16.23 -56.47 3.90
CA THR A 870 -15.47 -55.61 4.80
C THR A 870 -15.98 -54.17 4.69
N PRO A 871 -16.31 -53.48 5.80
CA PRO A 871 -16.66 -52.07 5.75
C PRO A 871 -15.48 -51.27 5.20
N CYS A 872 -15.64 -50.64 4.04
CA CYS A 872 -14.67 -49.73 3.47
C CYS A 872 -15.11 -48.27 3.72
N PRO A 873 -14.17 -47.36 4.01
CA PRO A 873 -14.48 -45.94 4.08
C PRO A 873 -14.93 -45.44 2.69
N SER A 874 -15.92 -44.54 2.68
CA SER A 874 -16.36 -43.89 1.44
C SER A 874 -15.22 -43.05 0.87
N TRP A 875 -14.97 -43.18 -0.43
CA TRP A 875 -13.97 -42.38 -1.13
C TRP A 875 -14.50 -40.99 -1.52
N LEU A 876 -15.81 -40.78 -1.49
CA LEU A 876 -16.44 -39.45 -1.54
C LEU A 876 -17.26 -39.25 -0.27
N THR A 877 -16.90 -38.27 0.53
CA THR A 877 -17.51 -38.00 1.85
C THR A 877 -18.24 -36.67 1.84
N ILE A 878 -19.38 -36.62 2.53
CA ILE A 878 -20.19 -35.41 2.72
C ILE A 878 -20.35 -35.21 4.22
N TYR A 879 -20.01 -34.03 4.74
CA TYR A 879 -20.14 -33.75 6.17
C TYR A 879 -20.56 -32.30 6.45
N PRO A 880 -21.58 -32.08 7.31
CA PRO A 880 -22.52 -33.08 7.84
C PRO A 880 -23.46 -33.62 6.76
N SER A 881 -23.76 -34.93 6.77
CA SER A 881 -24.63 -35.57 5.79
C SER A 881 -26.11 -35.67 6.21
N HIS A 882 -26.45 -35.33 7.44
CA HIS A 882 -27.83 -35.35 7.93
C HIS A 882 -27.95 -34.46 9.17
N GLY A 883 -29.18 -34.05 9.48
CA GLY A 883 -29.46 -33.28 10.69
C GLY A 883 -30.85 -32.64 10.67
N THR A 884 -31.09 -31.80 11.66
CA THR A 884 -32.24 -30.88 11.71
C THR A 884 -31.69 -29.47 11.64
N LEU A 885 -32.16 -28.66 10.69
CA LEU A 885 -31.76 -27.27 10.55
C LEU A 885 -32.97 -26.35 10.72
N ASP A 886 -32.76 -25.26 11.47
CA ASP A 886 -33.74 -24.18 11.57
C ASP A 886 -33.65 -23.25 10.35
N LYS A 887 -32.42 -22.97 9.89
CA LYS A 887 -32.13 -22.00 8.82
C LYS A 887 -31.27 -22.57 7.71
N GLU A 888 -30.05 -23.01 8.01
CA GLU A 888 -29.13 -23.50 6.97
C GLU A 888 -27.97 -24.31 7.56
N VAL A 889 -27.31 -25.07 6.69
CA VAL A 889 -26.09 -25.82 6.96
C VAL A 889 -25.27 -25.96 5.69
N ARG A 890 -23.95 -25.78 5.80
CA ARG A 890 -22.99 -26.07 4.72
C ARG A 890 -22.42 -27.46 4.92
N ALA A 891 -22.64 -28.35 3.96
CA ALA A 891 -22.06 -29.68 3.91
C ALA A 891 -20.88 -29.71 2.92
N THR A 892 -19.68 -29.98 3.43
CA THR A 892 -18.47 -30.09 2.59
C THR A 892 -18.46 -31.42 1.87
N VAL A 893 -18.13 -31.40 0.57
CA VAL A 893 -17.94 -32.60 -0.25
C VAL A 893 -16.44 -32.80 -0.48
N ARG A 894 -15.92 -34.00 -0.17
CA ARG A 894 -14.48 -34.31 -0.31
C ARG A 894 -14.28 -35.63 -1.03
N VAL A 895 -13.27 -35.69 -1.89
CA VAL A 895 -12.79 -36.92 -2.53
C VAL A 895 -11.48 -37.34 -1.87
N ASP A 896 -11.44 -38.57 -1.34
CA ASP A 896 -10.20 -39.22 -0.93
C ASP A 896 -9.57 -39.91 -2.14
N TRP A 897 -8.63 -39.22 -2.77
CA TRP A 897 -7.90 -39.69 -3.95
C TRP A 897 -7.08 -40.96 -3.70
N THR A 898 -6.81 -41.33 -2.44
CA THR A 898 -6.12 -42.59 -2.11
C THR A 898 -7.06 -43.80 -2.18
N LEU A 899 -8.37 -43.55 -2.10
CA LEU A 899 -9.44 -44.54 -2.14
C LEU A 899 -10.24 -44.49 -3.44
N ALA A 900 -10.16 -43.40 -4.21
CA ALA A 900 -10.91 -43.24 -5.46
C ALA A 900 -10.68 -44.42 -6.43
N PRO A 901 -11.75 -45.13 -6.86
CA PRO A 901 -11.61 -46.32 -7.69
C PRO A 901 -11.23 -45.95 -9.12
N THR A 902 -10.37 -46.77 -9.75
CA THR A 902 -10.05 -46.67 -11.20
C THR A 902 -10.69 -47.77 -12.03
N THR A 903 -11.33 -48.72 -11.35
CA THR A 903 -11.95 -49.91 -11.95
C THR A 903 -13.25 -50.25 -11.21
N TYR A 904 -14.15 -50.96 -11.88
CA TYR A 904 -15.40 -51.46 -11.33
C TYR A 904 -15.60 -52.96 -11.65
N PRO A 905 -16.34 -53.73 -10.83
CA PRO A 905 -16.61 -55.13 -11.12
C PRO A 905 -17.51 -55.26 -12.35
N ASP A 906 -17.15 -56.14 -13.27
CA ASP A 906 -17.95 -56.44 -14.46
C ASP A 906 -19.34 -56.99 -14.04
N PRO A 907 -20.46 -56.35 -14.42
CA PRO A 907 -21.80 -56.83 -14.08
C PRO A 907 -22.10 -58.25 -14.57
N GLU A 908 -21.48 -58.68 -15.68
CA GLU A 908 -21.65 -60.03 -16.22
C GLU A 908 -20.70 -61.05 -15.58
N ASN A 909 -19.59 -60.59 -15.00
CA ASN A 909 -18.59 -61.42 -14.34
C ASN A 909 -17.90 -60.69 -13.16
N PRO A 910 -18.49 -60.67 -11.95
CA PRO A 910 -17.97 -59.89 -10.82
C PRO A 910 -16.54 -60.23 -10.34
N SER A 911 -15.91 -61.28 -10.89
CA SER A 911 -14.50 -61.63 -10.64
C SER A 911 -13.53 -60.84 -11.53
N GLN A 912 -14.04 -60.20 -12.59
CA GLN A 912 -13.30 -59.37 -13.52
C GLN A 912 -13.56 -57.90 -13.19
N TRP A 913 -12.51 -57.07 -13.26
CA TRP A 913 -12.60 -55.63 -13.04
C TRP A 913 -12.30 -54.91 -14.35
N LEU A 914 -13.19 -53.98 -14.73
CA LEU A 914 -13.09 -53.16 -15.93
C LEU A 914 -12.65 -51.74 -15.56
N PRO A 915 -11.92 -51.02 -16.43
CA PRO A 915 -11.55 -49.63 -16.16
C PRO A 915 -12.80 -48.74 -16.10
N LEU A 916 -12.80 -47.79 -15.17
CA LEU A 916 -13.78 -46.70 -15.16
C LEU A 916 -13.43 -45.68 -16.25
N GLU A 917 -14.46 -45.13 -16.90
CA GLU A 917 -14.33 -44.00 -17.80
C GLU A 917 -14.55 -42.70 -17.02
N PHE A 918 -13.63 -41.75 -17.18
CA PHE A 918 -13.65 -40.47 -16.48
C PHE A 918 -13.95 -39.33 -17.47
N PRO A 919 -14.56 -38.23 -17.00
CA PRO A 919 -14.97 -37.94 -15.61
C PRO A 919 -16.18 -38.78 -15.16
N LEU A 920 -16.27 -39.08 -13.87
CA LEU A 920 -17.44 -39.70 -13.25
C LEU A 920 -18.48 -38.62 -12.92
N GLU A 921 -19.75 -38.89 -13.19
CA GLU A 921 -20.87 -38.08 -12.71
C GLU A 921 -21.57 -38.83 -11.58
N ILE A 922 -21.48 -38.29 -10.37
CA ILE A 922 -21.97 -38.92 -9.14
C ILE A 922 -23.20 -38.14 -8.66
N PRO A 923 -24.40 -38.75 -8.69
CA PRO A 923 -25.59 -38.14 -8.10
C PRO A 923 -25.45 -38.04 -6.58
N ILE A 924 -25.76 -36.87 -6.03
CA ILE A 924 -25.84 -36.58 -4.60
C ILE A 924 -27.27 -36.13 -4.31
N THR A 925 -28.06 -36.97 -3.66
CA THR A 925 -29.46 -36.66 -3.34
C THR A 925 -29.55 -35.98 -1.99
N VAL A 926 -30.06 -34.75 -1.97
CA VAL A 926 -30.51 -34.06 -0.76
C VAL A 926 -32.00 -34.32 -0.61
N GLN A 927 -32.42 -34.95 0.49
CA GLN A 927 -33.83 -35.20 0.82
C GLN A 927 -34.19 -34.46 2.10
N ALA A 928 -35.45 -34.00 2.20
CA ALA A 928 -35.94 -33.32 3.39
C ALA A 928 -37.27 -33.87 3.91
N SER A 929 -37.59 -33.56 5.17
CA SER A 929 -38.81 -34.04 5.85
C SER A 929 -40.12 -33.49 5.31
N ASP A 930 -40.07 -32.44 4.49
CA ASP A 930 -41.23 -31.91 3.73
C ASP A 930 -41.60 -32.81 2.52
N GLY A 931 -40.81 -33.85 2.25
CA GLY A 931 -40.98 -34.78 1.12
C GLY A 931 -40.34 -34.33 -0.18
N SER A 932 -39.63 -33.20 -0.17
CA SER A 932 -38.88 -32.68 -1.31
C SER A 932 -37.51 -33.34 -1.44
N SER A 933 -36.95 -33.32 -2.66
CA SER A 933 -35.59 -33.77 -2.92
C SER A 933 -34.96 -33.01 -4.08
N VAL A 934 -33.65 -32.78 -3.99
CA VAL A 934 -32.82 -32.20 -5.06
C VAL A 934 -31.64 -33.13 -5.30
N VAL A 935 -31.31 -33.39 -6.57
CA VAL A 935 -30.14 -34.20 -6.95
C VAL A 935 -29.07 -33.27 -7.48
N VAL A 936 -27.96 -33.17 -6.76
CA VAL A 936 -26.74 -32.44 -7.12
C VAL A 936 -25.77 -33.40 -7.81
N THR A 937 -25.12 -33.00 -8.89
CA THR A 937 -24.12 -33.84 -9.57
C THR A 937 -22.71 -33.44 -9.16
N ALA A 938 -21.94 -34.37 -8.60
CA ALA A 938 -20.49 -34.21 -8.43
C ALA A 938 -19.75 -34.80 -9.63
N ARG A 939 -18.97 -33.98 -10.34
CA ARG A 939 -18.12 -34.42 -11.44
C ARG A 939 -16.72 -34.74 -10.92
N VAL A 940 -16.26 -35.98 -10.99
CA VAL A 940 -14.94 -36.41 -10.45
C VAL A 940 -14.02 -36.80 -11.59
N ASP A 941 -12.88 -36.12 -11.69
CA ASP A 941 -11.86 -36.36 -12.71
C ASP A 941 -11.01 -37.61 -12.39
N ASP A 942 -10.16 -37.97 -13.36
CA ASP A 942 -9.34 -39.18 -13.30
C ASP A 942 -8.31 -39.16 -12.16
N PRO A 943 -8.36 -40.11 -11.20
CA PRO A 943 -7.43 -40.19 -10.07
C PRO A 943 -6.04 -40.74 -10.48
N ARG A 944 -5.85 -41.19 -11.72
CA ARG A 944 -4.57 -41.74 -12.19
C ARG A 944 -3.49 -40.65 -12.18
N LYS A 945 -2.35 -40.96 -11.53
CA LYS A 945 -1.27 -39.99 -11.32
C LYS A 945 -0.53 -39.65 -12.62
N ILE A 946 -0.27 -38.37 -12.82
CA ILE A 946 0.63 -37.83 -13.84
C ILE A 946 2.06 -38.04 -13.34
N ALA A 947 2.97 -38.36 -14.25
CA ALA A 947 4.38 -38.54 -13.91
C ALA A 947 4.95 -37.24 -13.34
N TRP A 948 5.64 -37.33 -12.20
CA TRP A 948 6.22 -36.15 -11.55
C TRP A 948 7.32 -35.52 -12.40
N LYS A 949 7.30 -34.19 -12.52
CA LYS A 949 8.35 -33.36 -13.12
C LYS A 949 8.59 -32.11 -12.27
N PRO A 950 9.86 -31.69 -12.09
CA PRO A 950 10.15 -30.51 -11.28
C PRO A 950 9.64 -29.24 -11.95
N ASN A 951 9.18 -28.29 -11.13
CA ASN A 951 8.72 -26.95 -11.51
C ASN A 951 7.63 -26.94 -12.60
N GLN A 952 6.79 -27.97 -12.65
CA GLN A 952 5.69 -28.07 -13.61
C GLN A 952 4.34 -27.79 -12.93
N PHE A 953 3.52 -26.96 -13.55
CA PHE A 953 2.13 -26.73 -13.17
C PHE A 953 1.18 -27.72 -13.84
N ILE A 954 0.13 -28.14 -13.16
CA ILE A 954 -0.81 -29.14 -13.67
C ILE A 954 -2.19 -28.53 -13.87
N GLU A 955 -2.79 -28.79 -15.04
CA GLU A 955 -4.18 -28.41 -15.30
C GLU A 955 -5.14 -29.12 -14.34
N ALA A 956 -6.01 -28.34 -13.73
CA ALA A 956 -7.16 -28.82 -12.98
C ALA A 956 -8.30 -27.81 -13.20
N ASN A 957 -9.55 -28.29 -13.17
CA ASN A 957 -10.72 -27.42 -13.32
C ASN A 957 -10.72 -26.60 -14.62
N GLY A 958 -10.06 -27.08 -15.67
CA GLY A 958 -10.00 -26.41 -16.98
C GLY A 958 -9.08 -25.19 -17.04
N TYR A 959 -8.13 -25.03 -16.12
CA TYR A 959 -7.13 -23.97 -16.18
C TYR A 959 -5.77 -24.34 -15.58
N VAL A 960 -4.75 -23.54 -15.92
CA VAL A 960 -3.46 -23.47 -15.23
C VAL A 960 -3.19 -22.02 -14.81
N SER A 961 -3.13 -21.76 -13.51
CA SER A 961 -2.88 -20.45 -12.91
C SER A 961 -1.49 -20.45 -12.26
N MET A 962 -0.66 -19.44 -12.57
CA MET A 962 0.77 -19.40 -12.20
C MET A 962 1.13 -18.02 -11.67
N GLU A 963 1.66 -17.95 -10.44
CA GLU A 963 2.20 -16.70 -9.89
C GLU A 963 3.53 -16.37 -10.59
N ALA A 964 3.82 -15.08 -10.82
CA ALA A 964 4.96 -14.67 -11.64
C ALA A 964 6.33 -15.15 -11.10
N GLU A 965 6.48 -15.24 -9.78
CA GLU A 965 7.74 -15.66 -9.15
C GLU A 965 8.03 -17.16 -9.27
N HIS A 966 7.02 -17.97 -9.60
CA HIS A 966 7.14 -19.43 -9.73
C HIS A 966 7.46 -19.88 -11.16
N TYR A 967 8.26 -19.09 -11.88
CA TYR A 967 8.80 -19.47 -13.18
C TYR A 967 9.66 -20.74 -13.08
N SER A 968 9.64 -21.57 -14.13
CA SER A 968 10.49 -22.75 -14.24
C SER A 968 11.92 -22.36 -14.61
N ARG A 969 12.09 -21.35 -15.47
CA ARG A 969 13.39 -20.76 -15.87
C ARG A 969 13.28 -19.25 -16.11
N ALA A 970 14.29 -18.49 -15.71
CA ALA A 970 14.49 -17.09 -16.11
C ALA A 970 15.67 -17.01 -17.07
N VAL A 971 15.43 -16.55 -18.29
CA VAL A 971 16.45 -16.30 -19.31
C VAL A 971 16.81 -14.82 -19.23
N ASN A 972 18.07 -14.56 -18.87
CA ASN A 972 18.65 -13.23 -18.74
C ASN A 972 19.69 -12.99 -19.86
N THR A 973 20.09 -11.74 -20.05
CA THR A 973 21.26 -11.34 -20.85
C THR A 973 22.30 -10.68 -19.94
N ASP A 974 23.43 -10.25 -20.52
CA ASP A 974 24.45 -9.51 -19.77
C ASP A 974 23.94 -8.14 -19.29
N ASP A 975 23.01 -7.53 -20.03
CA ASP A 975 22.48 -6.18 -19.76
C ASP A 975 21.14 -6.18 -19.02
N VAL A 976 20.38 -7.29 -19.07
CA VAL A 976 19.03 -7.37 -18.50
C VAL A 976 18.87 -8.66 -17.71
N SER A 977 18.37 -8.52 -16.48
CA SER A 977 17.96 -9.64 -15.62
C SER A 977 16.54 -9.48 -15.10
N TRP A 978 15.86 -10.59 -14.85
CA TRP A 978 14.55 -10.56 -14.17
C TRP A 978 14.74 -10.38 -12.67
N LYS A 979 14.14 -9.31 -12.12
CA LYS A 979 14.14 -9.00 -10.69
C LYS A 979 12.78 -9.32 -10.07
N ARG A 980 12.82 -9.98 -8.91
CA ARG A 980 11.66 -10.23 -8.06
C ARG A 980 11.35 -9.00 -7.23
N LEU A 981 10.09 -8.60 -7.21
CA LEU A 981 9.53 -7.56 -6.36
C LEU A 981 8.57 -8.23 -5.36
N PRO A 982 8.99 -8.43 -4.09
CA PRO A 982 8.17 -9.11 -3.09
C PRO A 982 6.81 -8.45 -2.93
N ASP A 983 5.75 -9.24 -2.93
CA ASP A 983 4.38 -8.86 -2.55
C ASP A 983 3.77 -7.65 -3.31
N ILE A 984 4.36 -7.24 -4.44
CA ILE A 984 3.81 -6.15 -5.28
C ILE A 984 2.59 -6.60 -6.10
N GLY A 985 2.41 -7.91 -6.30
CA GLY A 985 1.25 -8.46 -6.98
C GLY A 985 0.14 -8.78 -5.99
N ARG A 986 -1.12 -8.76 -6.46
CA ARG A 986 -2.28 -8.96 -5.58
C ARG A 986 -2.26 -10.31 -4.86
N THR A 987 -1.72 -11.35 -5.49
CA THR A 987 -1.68 -12.71 -4.92
C THR A 987 -0.28 -13.20 -4.53
N GLY A 988 0.79 -12.46 -4.87
CA GLY A 988 2.17 -12.94 -4.79
C GLY A 988 3.20 -11.86 -5.18
N ALA A 989 4.45 -12.25 -5.38
CA ALA A 989 5.45 -11.31 -5.89
C ALA A 989 5.27 -11.02 -7.39
N GLY A 990 5.82 -9.87 -7.80
CA GLY A 990 5.93 -9.48 -9.21
C GLY A 990 7.32 -9.75 -9.79
N MET A 991 7.41 -9.92 -11.10
CA MET A 991 8.67 -10.03 -11.83
C MET A 991 8.80 -8.89 -12.85
N THR A 992 9.92 -8.18 -12.84
CA THR A 992 10.20 -7.04 -13.73
C THR A 992 11.59 -7.18 -14.37
N PRO A 993 11.80 -6.77 -15.63
CA PRO A 993 13.14 -6.64 -16.20
C PRO A 993 13.92 -5.53 -15.48
N PHE A 994 15.21 -5.75 -15.27
CA PHE A 994 16.10 -4.85 -14.52
C PHE A 994 17.48 -4.76 -15.20
N PRO A 995 18.14 -3.57 -15.24
CA PRO A 995 17.76 -2.30 -14.62
C PRO A 995 16.51 -1.67 -15.26
N VAL A 996 15.79 -0.85 -14.49
CA VAL A 996 14.55 -0.17 -14.96
C VAL A 996 14.79 0.79 -16.13
N THR A 997 16.04 1.16 -16.39
CA THR A 997 16.48 2.01 -17.51
C THR A 997 16.93 1.22 -18.73
N ALA A 998 16.78 -0.10 -18.74
CA ALA A 998 17.17 -0.94 -19.88
C ALA A 998 16.45 -0.53 -21.18
N GLU A 999 17.13 -0.69 -22.31
CA GLU A 999 16.55 -0.45 -23.63
C GLU A 999 15.47 -1.48 -23.98
N ALA A 1000 14.52 -1.07 -24.81
CA ALA A 1000 13.49 -1.97 -25.35
C ALA A 1000 14.13 -3.14 -26.13
N GLN A 1001 13.53 -4.31 -26.05
CA GLN A 1001 13.99 -5.55 -26.67
C GLN A 1001 12.99 -6.04 -27.72
N GLU A 1002 13.51 -6.64 -28.80
CA GLU A 1002 12.68 -7.39 -29.76
C GLU A 1002 12.55 -8.86 -29.26
N PRO A 1003 11.34 -9.35 -28.97
CA PRO A 1003 11.14 -10.72 -28.52
C PRO A 1003 11.58 -11.79 -29.52
N GLY A 1004 12.13 -12.89 -29.01
CA GLY A 1004 12.58 -14.04 -29.80
C GLY A 1004 14.04 -14.41 -29.56
N GLY A 1005 14.44 -15.60 -30.05
CA GLY A 1005 15.81 -16.12 -29.86
C GLY A 1005 16.23 -16.19 -28.39
N ASP A 1006 17.35 -15.54 -28.07
CA ASP A 1006 17.94 -15.50 -26.72
C ASP A 1006 17.54 -14.25 -25.91
N SER A 1007 16.52 -13.49 -26.35
CA SER A 1007 16.03 -12.32 -25.62
C SER A 1007 15.49 -12.67 -24.22
N PRO A 1008 15.55 -11.72 -23.25
CA PRO A 1008 15.12 -11.96 -21.88
C PRO A 1008 13.67 -12.42 -21.78
N ARG A 1009 13.43 -13.50 -21.02
CA ARG A 1009 12.09 -14.06 -20.82
C ARG A 1009 11.98 -14.91 -19.56
N LEU A 1010 10.75 -15.06 -19.07
CA LEU A 1010 10.38 -16.07 -18.09
C LEU A 1010 9.72 -17.25 -18.80
N GLU A 1011 10.05 -18.47 -18.39
CA GLU A 1011 9.47 -19.70 -18.91
C GLU A 1011 8.75 -20.46 -17.79
N TYR A 1012 7.53 -20.92 -18.08
CA TYR A 1012 6.67 -21.67 -17.17
C TYR A 1012 6.30 -23.00 -17.82
N ASP A 1013 6.73 -24.09 -17.19
CA ASP A 1013 6.41 -25.44 -17.64
C ASP A 1013 5.06 -25.87 -17.06
N MET A 1014 4.19 -26.40 -17.93
CA MET A 1014 2.85 -26.84 -17.56
C MET A 1014 2.51 -28.19 -18.20
N HIS A 1015 1.53 -28.89 -17.64
CA HIS A 1015 0.92 -30.08 -18.21
C HIS A 1015 -0.56 -29.82 -18.46
N LEU A 1016 -0.96 -29.81 -19.73
CA LEU A 1016 -2.33 -29.63 -20.16
C LEU A 1016 -2.94 -30.99 -20.52
N THR A 1017 -4.04 -31.33 -19.86
CA THR A 1017 -4.93 -32.45 -20.20
C THR A 1017 -5.87 -32.11 -21.35
N SER A 1018 -6.12 -30.82 -21.57
CA SER A 1018 -6.92 -30.27 -22.65
C SER A 1018 -6.11 -29.99 -23.91
N SER A 1019 -6.79 -29.97 -25.06
CA SER A 1019 -6.25 -29.53 -26.35
C SER A 1019 -7.29 -28.70 -27.10
N GLY A 1020 -6.86 -27.86 -28.03
CA GLY A 1020 -7.71 -26.89 -28.72
C GLY A 1020 -7.26 -25.45 -28.49
N GLU A 1021 -8.16 -24.50 -28.71
CA GLU A 1021 -7.91 -23.08 -28.41
C GLU A 1021 -7.93 -22.88 -26.89
N VAL A 1022 -6.92 -22.17 -26.37
CA VAL A 1022 -6.84 -21.73 -24.98
C VAL A 1022 -6.69 -20.21 -24.94
N THR A 1023 -7.20 -19.58 -23.89
CA THR A 1023 -7.00 -18.14 -23.65
C THR A 1023 -5.90 -17.97 -22.60
N VAL A 1024 -4.88 -17.17 -22.90
CA VAL A 1024 -3.85 -16.80 -21.93
C VAL A 1024 -4.16 -15.41 -21.40
N TRP A 1025 -4.53 -15.35 -20.13
CA TRP A 1025 -4.74 -14.12 -19.36
C TRP A 1025 -3.44 -13.74 -18.64
N VAL A 1026 -2.99 -12.51 -18.84
CA VAL A 1026 -1.77 -11.99 -18.21
C VAL A 1026 -2.13 -10.80 -17.34
N TYR A 1027 -1.70 -10.87 -16.08
CA TYR A 1027 -1.93 -9.88 -15.05
C TYR A 1027 -0.61 -9.13 -14.82
N VAL A 1028 -0.60 -7.84 -15.12
CA VAL A 1028 0.54 -6.95 -14.90
C VAL A 1028 0.16 -5.79 -14.00
N SER A 1029 1.10 -5.22 -13.24
CA SER A 1029 0.82 -4.00 -12.46
C SER A 1029 0.39 -2.85 -13.39
N PRO A 1030 -0.46 -1.92 -12.92
CA PRO A 1030 -1.09 -0.88 -13.77
C PRO A 1030 -0.12 0.27 -14.10
N ARG A 1031 1.02 -0.06 -14.73
CA ARG A 1031 2.04 0.92 -15.12
C ARG A 1031 1.62 1.70 -16.35
N ASN A 1032 1.86 3.00 -16.31
CA ASN A 1032 1.60 3.92 -17.41
C ASN A 1032 2.74 3.89 -18.44
N ASN A 1033 2.47 4.34 -19.66
CA ASN A 1033 3.48 4.48 -20.73
C ASN A 1033 4.43 5.65 -20.43
N PHE A 1034 5.29 5.48 -19.43
CA PHE A 1034 6.08 6.56 -18.83
C PHE A 1034 7.19 7.10 -19.73
N GLN A 1035 7.60 6.37 -20.78
CA GLN A 1035 8.54 6.84 -21.80
C GLN A 1035 7.89 7.31 -23.10
N ASN A 1036 6.55 7.25 -23.21
CA ASN A 1036 5.82 7.64 -24.41
C ASN A 1036 6.19 6.84 -25.68
N TRP A 1037 6.33 5.52 -25.54
CA TRP A 1037 6.45 4.62 -26.69
C TRP A 1037 5.22 4.76 -27.59
N ALA A 1038 5.42 4.88 -28.90
CA ALA A 1038 4.34 5.21 -29.85
C ALA A 1038 3.31 4.07 -29.97
N GLU A 1039 3.78 2.85 -29.83
CA GLU A 1039 3.05 1.59 -29.84
C GLU A 1039 2.48 1.21 -28.46
N GLY A 1040 2.69 2.06 -27.45
CA GLY A 1040 2.37 1.80 -26.06
C GLY A 1040 3.43 0.96 -25.34
N MET A 1041 3.25 0.80 -24.03
CA MET A 1041 4.06 -0.10 -23.21
C MET A 1041 3.67 -1.56 -23.52
N GLN A 1042 4.64 -2.46 -23.71
CA GLN A 1042 4.40 -3.77 -24.32
C GLN A 1042 5.17 -4.90 -23.64
N TYR A 1043 4.67 -6.12 -23.83
CA TYR A 1043 5.33 -7.40 -23.53
C TYR A 1043 4.98 -8.43 -24.60
N GLY A 1044 5.67 -9.58 -24.63
CA GLY A 1044 5.36 -10.69 -25.54
C GLY A 1044 4.92 -11.96 -24.82
N VAL A 1045 4.08 -12.79 -25.45
CA VAL A 1045 3.63 -14.09 -24.92
C VAL A 1045 3.66 -15.14 -26.01
N SER A 1046 4.15 -16.35 -25.71
CA SER A 1046 4.01 -17.51 -26.60
C SER A 1046 3.92 -18.82 -25.84
N ILE A 1047 3.42 -19.87 -26.49
CA ILE A 1047 3.46 -21.25 -26.00
C ILE A 1047 4.37 -22.08 -26.94
N ASP A 1048 5.28 -22.83 -26.36
CA ASP A 1048 6.28 -23.66 -27.03
C ASP A 1048 7.09 -22.88 -28.08
N ASN A 1049 6.98 -23.26 -29.35
CA ASN A 1049 7.59 -22.60 -30.50
C ASN A 1049 6.52 -21.90 -31.38
N GLY A 1050 5.35 -21.61 -30.80
CA GLY A 1050 4.30 -20.83 -31.44
C GLY A 1050 4.71 -19.37 -31.69
N GLU A 1051 3.81 -18.63 -32.33
CA GLU A 1051 3.98 -17.20 -32.58
C GLU A 1051 4.06 -16.42 -31.27
N ILE A 1052 4.88 -15.35 -31.27
CA ILE A 1052 4.95 -14.42 -30.14
C ILE A 1052 3.89 -13.35 -30.35
N GLU A 1053 2.89 -13.36 -29.49
CA GLU A 1053 1.86 -12.34 -29.43
C GLU A 1053 2.38 -11.15 -28.63
N THR A 1054 2.59 -10.01 -29.29
CA THR A 1054 2.97 -8.76 -28.62
C THR A 1054 1.72 -8.02 -28.14
N VAL A 1055 1.68 -7.68 -26.85
CA VAL A 1055 0.52 -7.08 -26.20
C VAL A 1055 0.87 -5.68 -25.70
N ASN A 1056 0.09 -4.67 -26.10
CA ASN A 1056 0.15 -3.32 -25.53
C ASN A 1056 -0.66 -3.28 -24.23
N MET A 1057 0.03 -3.25 -23.09
CA MET A 1057 -0.65 -3.12 -21.79
C MET A 1057 -1.27 -1.73 -21.62
N SER A 1058 -0.67 -0.67 -22.16
CA SER A 1058 -1.26 0.68 -22.10
C SER A 1058 -2.37 0.94 -23.15
N TYR A 1059 -2.95 -0.10 -23.75
CA TYR A 1059 -4.01 0.06 -24.76
C TYR A 1059 -5.19 0.84 -24.20
N ALA A 1060 -5.68 1.80 -24.99
CA ALA A 1060 -6.82 2.66 -24.67
C ALA A 1060 -6.70 3.44 -23.35
N VAL A 1061 -5.51 3.56 -22.75
CA VAL A 1061 -5.27 4.43 -21.59
C VAL A 1061 -5.07 5.87 -22.06
N GLU A 1062 -5.91 6.80 -21.60
CA GLU A 1062 -5.79 8.23 -21.90
C GLU A 1062 -5.68 9.03 -20.61
N LEU A 1063 -4.60 9.82 -20.47
CA LEU A 1063 -4.23 10.50 -19.23
C LEU A 1063 -3.94 11.99 -19.39
N ASN A 1064 -4.09 12.56 -20.59
CA ASN A 1064 -3.89 14.00 -20.81
C ASN A 1064 -5.08 14.84 -20.31
N GLY A 1065 -6.01 14.26 -19.54
CA GLY A 1065 -7.13 14.93 -18.90
C GLY A 1065 -7.41 14.32 -17.52
N ASN A 1066 -8.68 14.09 -17.20
CA ASN A 1066 -9.10 13.46 -15.93
C ASN A 1066 -8.94 11.94 -15.91
N GLY A 1067 -8.23 11.36 -16.89
CA GLY A 1067 -8.24 9.92 -17.12
C GLY A 1067 -9.49 9.45 -17.88
N ASN A 1068 -9.50 8.16 -18.23
CA ASN A 1068 -10.66 7.49 -18.82
C ASN A 1068 -10.97 6.19 -18.06
N LYS A 1069 -12.11 5.55 -18.36
CA LYS A 1069 -12.58 4.36 -17.64
C LYS A 1069 -11.61 3.17 -17.64
N ILE A 1070 -10.81 3.02 -18.71
CA ILE A 1070 -9.81 1.96 -18.79
C ILE A 1070 -8.71 2.18 -17.76
N TRP A 1071 -8.19 3.40 -17.67
CA TRP A 1071 -7.27 3.78 -16.62
C TRP A 1071 -7.89 3.66 -15.22
N GLU A 1072 -9.10 4.20 -15.03
CA GLU A 1072 -9.81 4.13 -13.74
C GLU A 1072 -9.96 2.70 -13.26
N ARG A 1073 -10.29 1.76 -14.17
CA ARG A 1073 -10.28 0.33 -13.88
C ARG A 1073 -8.90 -0.15 -13.44
N HIS A 1074 -7.86 0.08 -14.25
CA HIS A 1074 -6.53 -0.45 -13.97
C HIS A 1074 -6.03 -0.07 -12.58
N THR A 1075 -6.26 1.20 -12.21
CA THR A 1075 -5.83 1.70 -10.91
C THR A 1075 -6.74 1.26 -9.77
N SER A 1076 -8.07 1.23 -9.98
CA SER A 1076 -9.02 0.74 -8.97
C SER A 1076 -8.82 -0.75 -8.68
N ASP A 1077 -8.52 -1.53 -9.72
CA ASP A 1077 -8.32 -2.98 -9.63
C ASP A 1077 -6.89 -3.38 -9.23
N ASN A 1078 -5.99 -2.40 -9.14
CA ASN A 1078 -4.54 -2.54 -8.94
C ASN A 1078 -3.88 -3.57 -9.87
N VAL A 1079 -4.39 -3.65 -11.11
CA VAL A 1079 -3.93 -4.59 -12.12
C VAL A 1079 -4.39 -4.18 -13.51
N ASN A 1080 -3.63 -4.57 -14.51
CA ASN A 1080 -4.03 -4.60 -15.89
C ASN A 1080 -4.03 -6.06 -16.38
N ILE A 1081 -5.18 -6.48 -16.92
CA ILE A 1081 -5.40 -7.84 -17.39
C ILE A 1081 -5.69 -7.79 -18.88
N MET A 1082 -4.85 -8.46 -19.67
CA MET A 1082 -5.02 -8.61 -21.12
C MET A 1082 -5.03 -10.09 -21.51
N ARG A 1083 -5.62 -10.41 -22.66
CA ARG A 1083 -5.77 -11.79 -23.15
C ARG A 1083 -5.21 -12.00 -24.53
N THR A 1084 -4.63 -13.18 -24.76
CA THR A 1084 -4.21 -13.69 -26.08
C THR A 1084 -4.77 -15.09 -26.30
N LYS A 1085 -4.91 -15.52 -27.55
CA LYS A 1085 -5.42 -16.85 -27.90
C LYS A 1085 -4.31 -17.70 -28.47
N HIS A 1086 -4.20 -18.95 -28.01
CA HIS A 1086 -3.17 -19.90 -28.43
C HIS A 1086 -3.82 -21.24 -28.77
N THR A 1087 -3.19 -22.05 -29.62
CA THR A 1087 -3.70 -23.40 -29.97
C THR A 1087 -2.80 -24.49 -29.42
N ILE A 1088 -3.35 -25.37 -28.60
CA ILE A 1088 -2.71 -26.57 -28.07
C ILE A 1088 -3.06 -27.75 -28.98
N SER A 1089 -2.07 -28.25 -29.71
CA SER A 1089 -2.29 -29.29 -30.73
C SER A 1089 -2.64 -30.67 -30.17
N GLN A 1090 -2.13 -30.99 -28.98
CA GLN A 1090 -2.36 -32.26 -28.28
C GLN A 1090 -2.14 -32.06 -26.79
N PRO A 1091 -2.83 -32.82 -25.91
CA PRO A 1091 -2.53 -32.81 -24.48
C PRO A 1091 -1.08 -33.24 -24.21
N GLY A 1092 -0.49 -32.70 -23.15
CA GLY A 1092 0.87 -33.02 -22.74
C GLY A 1092 1.58 -31.84 -22.08
N ASP A 1093 2.91 -31.91 -22.12
CA ASP A 1093 3.76 -30.87 -21.52
C ASP A 1093 3.97 -29.72 -22.50
N HIS A 1094 3.86 -28.51 -22.00
CA HIS A 1094 4.04 -27.28 -22.74
C HIS A 1094 4.87 -26.28 -21.93
N THR A 1095 5.50 -25.33 -22.61
CA THR A 1095 6.19 -24.20 -21.96
C THR A 1095 5.57 -22.89 -22.42
N LEU A 1096 4.96 -22.16 -21.49
CA LEU A 1096 4.55 -20.78 -21.70
C LEU A 1096 5.75 -19.85 -21.51
N LYS A 1097 5.90 -18.86 -22.38
CA LYS A 1097 6.99 -17.88 -22.36
C LYS A 1097 6.43 -16.47 -22.26
N PHE A 1098 6.92 -15.71 -21.28
CA PHE A 1098 6.65 -14.28 -21.13
C PHE A 1098 7.93 -13.50 -21.48
N TRP A 1099 7.86 -12.70 -22.53
CA TRP A 1099 9.01 -12.03 -23.14
C TRP A 1099 9.05 -10.55 -22.73
N MET A 1100 10.25 -10.06 -22.43
CA MET A 1100 10.48 -8.63 -22.29
C MET A 1100 10.34 -7.94 -23.66
N VAL A 1101 9.58 -6.84 -23.70
CA VAL A 1101 9.65 -5.84 -24.78
C VAL A 1101 10.12 -4.52 -24.16
N HIS A 1102 9.30 -3.92 -23.29
CA HIS A 1102 9.63 -2.66 -22.61
C HIS A 1102 10.09 -2.90 -21.16
N PRO A 1103 11.03 -2.07 -20.63
CA PRO A 1103 11.35 -2.07 -19.21
C PRO A 1103 10.14 -1.60 -18.38
N GLY A 1104 10.14 -1.88 -17.07
CA GLY A 1104 9.07 -1.43 -16.15
C GLY A 1104 7.77 -2.22 -16.23
N VAL A 1105 7.65 -3.22 -17.12
CA VAL A 1105 6.52 -4.16 -17.10
C VAL A 1105 6.69 -5.10 -15.91
N ILE A 1106 5.71 -5.10 -15.00
CA ILE A 1106 5.73 -5.96 -13.81
C ILE A 1106 4.67 -7.05 -13.97
N LEU A 1107 5.12 -8.27 -14.25
CA LEU A 1107 4.25 -9.45 -14.30
C LEU A 1107 3.86 -9.87 -12.88
N GLN A 1108 2.56 -10.04 -12.61
CA GLN A 1108 2.04 -10.55 -11.33
C GLN A 1108 1.60 -12.02 -11.43
N LYS A 1109 0.89 -12.38 -12.51
CA LYS A 1109 0.25 -13.70 -12.67
C LYS A 1109 -0.03 -14.02 -14.14
N ILE A 1110 -0.05 -15.30 -14.49
CA ILE A 1110 -0.46 -15.81 -15.80
C ILE A 1110 -1.49 -16.93 -15.60
N VAL A 1111 -2.60 -16.89 -16.34
CA VAL A 1111 -3.62 -17.94 -16.33
C VAL A 1111 -3.85 -18.44 -17.76
N VAL A 1112 -3.63 -19.74 -17.97
CA VAL A 1112 -4.01 -20.45 -19.20
C VAL A 1112 -5.38 -21.07 -18.97
N ASP A 1113 -6.38 -20.53 -19.64
CA ASP A 1113 -7.78 -20.94 -19.56
C ASP A 1113 -8.12 -21.89 -20.71
N ALA A 1114 -8.41 -23.14 -20.38
CA ALA A 1114 -8.87 -24.17 -21.29
C ALA A 1114 -10.41 -24.30 -21.29
N GLY A 1115 -11.12 -23.30 -20.75
CA GLY A 1115 -12.58 -23.22 -20.68
C GLY A 1115 -13.18 -23.44 -19.29
N GLY A 1116 -12.39 -23.24 -18.22
CA GLY A 1116 -12.81 -23.48 -16.84
C GLY A 1116 -12.47 -22.36 -15.85
N VAL A 1117 -11.95 -21.23 -16.33
CA VAL A 1117 -11.78 -20.04 -15.47
C VAL A 1117 -13.14 -19.40 -15.20
N GLU A 1118 -13.44 -19.22 -13.92
CA GLU A 1118 -14.63 -18.54 -13.42
C GLU A 1118 -14.33 -17.07 -13.08
N GLU A 1119 -15.36 -16.21 -13.18
CA GLU A 1119 -15.21 -14.79 -12.86
C GLU A 1119 -14.85 -14.61 -11.37
N SER A 1120 -13.75 -13.89 -11.13
CA SER A 1120 -13.22 -13.56 -9.80
C SER A 1120 -12.28 -12.35 -9.91
N TYR A 1121 -12.08 -11.65 -8.80
CA TYR A 1121 -11.30 -10.42 -8.74
C TYR A 1121 -9.79 -10.66 -8.82
N LEU A 1122 -9.29 -11.62 -8.04
CA LEU A 1122 -7.89 -12.04 -7.90
C LEU A 1122 -7.51 -13.13 -8.94
N GLY A 1123 -8.49 -13.60 -9.72
CA GLY A 1123 -8.37 -14.74 -10.60
C GLY A 1123 -8.30 -16.07 -9.82
N PRO A 1124 -8.29 -17.22 -10.53
CA PRO A 1124 -8.28 -18.53 -9.89
C PRO A 1124 -7.04 -18.73 -9.00
N PRO A 1125 -7.13 -19.54 -7.92
CA PRO A 1125 -5.98 -19.95 -7.12
C PRO A 1125 -4.85 -20.51 -7.99
N GLU A 1126 -3.60 -20.35 -7.55
CA GLU A 1126 -2.46 -20.93 -8.24
C GLU A 1126 -2.61 -22.45 -8.36
N SER A 1127 -2.43 -22.99 -9.57
CA SER A 1127 -2.58 -24.42 -9.85
C SER A 1127 -1.51 -25.24 -9.14
N TYR A 1128 -1.78 -26.53 -8.96
CA TYR A 1128 -0.83 -27.42 -8.30
C TYR A 1128 0.53 -27.40 -9.01
N TRP A 1129 1.54 -26.96 -8.27
CA TRP A 1129 2.92 -26.86 -8.72
C TRP A 1129 3.72 -28.02 -8.12
N MET A 1130 4.31 -28.86 -8.98
CA MET A 1130 5.06 -30.05 -8.55
C MET A 1130 6.36 -29.75 -7.79
N GLY A 1131 6.67 -28.46 -7.57
CA GLY A 1131 7.81 -27.97 -6.80
C GLY A 1131 9.17 -28.36 -7.39
N LYS A 1132 10.26 -27.99 -6.73
CA LYS A 1132 11.63 -28.32 -7.17
C LYS A 1132 12.02 -29.80 -6.98
N GLY A 1133 11.18 -30.58 -6.28
CA GLY A 1133 11.41 -31.98 -5.90
C GLY A 1133 12.08 -32.11 -4.54
N LEU A 1134 11.53 -32.97 -3.66
CA LEU A 1134 11.94 -33.22 -2.26
C LEU A 1134 12.82 -32.12 -1.63
N GLU A 1135 12.20 -30.95 -1.44
CA GLU A 1135 12.32 -30.17 -0.21
C GLU A 1135 11.03 -30.37 0.60
#